data_AF-A0A8H5PNW7-F1
#
_entry.id   AF-A0A8H5PNW7-F1
#
_cell.length_a   1.000
_cell.length_b   1.000
_cell.length_c   1.000
_cell.angle_alpha   90.00
_cell.angle_beta   90.00
_cell.angle_gamma   90.00
#
_symmetry.space_group_name_H-M   'P 1'
#
loop_
_entity.id
_entity.type
_entity.pdbx_description
1 polymer ?
#
loop_
_entity_poly.entity_id
_entity_poly.type
_entity_poly.pdbx_seq_one_letter_code
_entity_poly.pdbx_strand_id
1 'polypeptide(L)'
;MSLSVHLVILFAGLALAVFATSLDETIVAVAAVNISDEFNSFNLYDWVTVSYLIALTGVQPLYGQISDVVGRKGPMMTAVAVFFAANAACAWSQSMVSLIIYRTIGGIGGGGMTGLSFVIVADLFPIDERPRYQGILMSGVGVAMALGPVLGGILTHVASWRWCFWTIMPFAGITFLIIAFTKLSLPTTQSTRNPAEVHSRRDRAVKIIRDLRGIDWLGASLIMCSVTCLIVPLTHGGDQWPWSSVQVILLLSVAVVSITGLILLELFVLKDAALIPVRFFKNKALVMAWLNLFVYNVLFMALLYYLSTKTGLFLLPLVCGLVLVGISFSPLLRLASLIRATLHLRSKAPRHLLLLVGSTLFLLAIILIATELKSAPIAGYVIMALVLGIGGGMVLQSSFLEAQASVSTTVMFQYLGGAIGLAVAGIIYRQSLTRQLKNESEETIPSDLRQYILHNPKYAAQISTGNPTMKNAIEKLYSRAILLVFKVLISFAGAMRLPFIFLFAVCLSVAADIFVDRQGHDHNPGSARKPVKGLKRAQELVRGLIPSAKDDITVYLGPGTWVIDEPITLSNGDSGVNGVTVTWAGSNTTISGGYEISNWTEGDDGIWSASVPKGTKSRNLYVNGLAAQYARRQIHNRTEFEYNEVGMTWNNSDYDWIMKTPGIEHGELRAVNSFTDRVALIQKVGDRVLEMKRDIWANQLIGYDQVAEPFWDGGVWIQNVKALLADGGQFYLDRNDSTVYYKPMEGEDMATVSTYLGIEEVLMVVCGTYEKPVHDLHFKGITFKHSTWLRPDTYGYIDQQTGGHMGNDSLWPNFEASRPHWWQMPSAIQVSAAYNITIESCTFRELGAGGIGVGNDKNAHLTGVGLGANNIHIDGNYFTQVMGNSITVGGIQADAHHPSQPEMVVSDIHASNNIFNNNSVLWSSTVPILFTYTQFSSITHNDIYNQPYSGICHGYGWGSNDEGGSPEYVKRGLYRYQPLYDTPTVMKNNLIEGNLIHHFGQSHTDFGGVYTLSRSPNTTVSSNFIYDAGWQALYPDEASRNITWYNNLGFTSGKYYAPNDWIPEQLTGWNTVIDNWGKLGVKDNEVLDGFPNHSGRRNNTFLRNYLAPDVTGTSLIAQRAAYRAGVIPSKRNRRPVTNDPDIADAYLDVKVSDGRVTVNVTNFDDVDFRDVAFRISGPGVTFKRKSTPRSIPADGSAAAVYSFSGSPKANATVWVSYVNPRTRAYSREKQISLSI
;
A
#
# COMPACT_ATOMS: atom_id res chain seq x y z
N MET A 1 -5.59 2.48 -10.62
CA MET A 1 -6.07 3.62 -9.81
C MET A 1 -6.58 4.70 -10.76
N SER A 2 -7.90 4.80 -11.00
CA SER A 2 -8.45 6.02 -11.60
C SER A 2 -8.58 7.04 -10.47
N LEU A 3 -7.98 8.22 -10.64
CA LEU A 3 -8.22 9.32 -9.71
C LEU A 3 -9.73 9.57 -9.70
N SER A 4 -10.35 9.62 -8.52
CA SER A 4 -11.74 10.06 -8.42
C SER A 4 -11.90 11.42 -9.12
N VAL A 5 -13.05 11.70 -9.74
CA VAL A 5 -13.30 12.98 -10.42
C VAL A 5 -13.01 14.16 -9.49
N HIS A 6 -13.30 14.01 -8.20
CA HIS A 6 -12.95 14.97 -7.15
C HIS A 6 -11.44 15.22 -7.05
N LEU A 7 -10.63 14.16 -7.10
CA LEU A 7 -9.17 14.24 -7.03
C LEU A 7 -8.56 14.83 -8.32
N VAL A 8 -9.13 14.53 -9.49
CA VAL A 8 -8.72 15.16 -10.76
C VAL A 8 -9.03 16.67 -10.76
N ILE A 9 -10.24 17.05 -10.33
CA ILE A 9 -10.65 18.45 -10.24
C ILE A 9 -9.77 19.21 -9.23
N LEU A 10 -9.54 18.61 -8.05
CA LEU A 10 -8.63 19.18 -7.05
C LEU A 10 -7.23 19.38 -7.63
N PHE A 11 -6.66 18.35 -8.25
CA PHE A 11 -5.32 18.42 -8.83
C PHE A 11 -5.24 19.46 -9.96
N ALA A 12 -6.28 19.58 -10.79
CA ALA A 12 -6.36 20.63 -11.80
C ALA A 12 -6.35 22.03 -11.16
N GLY A 13 -7.02 22.21 -10.01
CA GLY A 13 -6.94 23.44 -9.21
C GLY A 13 -5.53 23.73 -8.70
N LEU A 14 -4.82 22.72 -8.17
CA LEU A 14 -3.43 22.88 -7.71
C LEU A 14 -2.49 23.24 -8.87
N ALA A 15 -2.64 22.58 -10.02
CA ALA A 15 -1.87 22.88 -11.23
C ALA A 15 -2.14 24.29 -11.73
N LEU A 16 -3.41 24.74 -11.68
CA LEU A 16 -3.79 26.10 -12.05
C LEU A 16 -3.23 27.15 -11.10
N ALA A 17 -3.15 26.83 -9.80
CA ALA A 17 -2.54 27.70 -8.79
C ALA A 17 -1.06 27.96 -9.09
N VAL A 18 -0.30 26.89 -9.32
CA VAL A 18 1.13 26.95 -9.67
C VAL A 18 1.34 27.63 -11.02
N PHE A 19 0.46 27.38 -11.99
CA PHE A 19 0.49 28.06 -13.30
C PHE A 19 0.27 29.57 -13.15
N ALA A 20 -0.75 30.00 -12.41
CA ALA A 20 -1.09 31.42 -12.24
C ALA A 20 0.03 32.22 -11.59
N THR A 21 0.66 31.65 -10.55
CA THR A 21 1.79 32.29 -9.84
C THR A 21 3.04 32.40 -10.70
N SER A 22 3.33 31.39 -11.51
CA SER A 22 4.47 31.38 -12.43
C SER A 22 4.23 32.28 -13.65
N LEU A 23 2.98 32.44 -14.07
CA LEU A 23 2.59 33.34 -15.15
C LEU A 23 2.77 34.80 -14.70
N ASP A 24 2.30 35.13 -13.50
CA ASP A 24 2.47 36.47 -12.89
C ASP A 24 3.95 36.86 -12.77
N GLU A 25 4.79 35.92 -12.36
CA GLU A 25 6.24 36.12 -12.27
C GLU A 25 6.86 36.59 -13.60
N THR A 26 6.41 36.03 -14.73
CA THR A 26 7.07 36.22 -16.04
C THR A 26 6.39 37.22 -16.95
N ILE A 27 5.06 37.34 -16.90
CA ILE A 27 4.29 38.27 -17.73
C ILE A 27 4.62 39.73 -17.39
N VAL A 28 4.79 40.02 -16.09
CA VAL A 28 5.07 41.36 -15.58
C VAL A 28 6.51 41.78 -15.88
N ALA A 29 7.45 40.84 -15.93
CA ALA A 29 8.86 41.13 -16.25
C ALA A 29 9.02 41.80 -17.62
N VAL A 30 8.19 41.44 -18.61
CA VAL A 30 8.20 42.07 -19.94
C VAL A 30 7.50 43.43 -19.95
N ALA A 31 6.48 43.61 -19.12
CA ALA A 31 5.75 44.87 -19.00
C ALA A 31 6.51 45.93 -18.18
N ALA A 32 7.48 45.54 -17.35
CA ALA A 32 8.18 46.42 -16.40
C ALA A 32 8.78 47.69 -17.02
N VAL A 33 9.33 47.60 -18.23
CA VAL A 33 9.88 48.77 -18.96
C VAL A 33 8.76 49.77 -19.29
N ASN A 34 7.67 49.29 -19.87
CA ASN A 34 6.53 50.14 -20.25
C ASN A 34 5.80 50.72 -19.03
N ILE A 35 5.73 49.97 -17.92
CA ILE A 35 5.21 50.47 -16.62
C ILE A 35 6.06 51.65 -16.14
N SER A 36 7.38 51.54 -16.30
CA SER A 36 8.33 52.56 -15.85
C SER A 36 8.31 53.80 -16.73
N ASP A 37 8.09 53.62 -18.03
CA ASP A 37 7.80 54.71 -18.98
C ASP A 37 6.55 55.49 -18.56
N GLU A 38 5.43 54.81 -18.27
CA GLU A 38 4.15 55.46 -17.92
C GLU A 38 4.23 56.26 -16.61
N PHE A 39 4.90 55.71 -15.59
CA PHE A 39 5.06 56.38 -14.30
C PHE A 39 6.31 57.29 -14.22
N ASN A 40 7.05 57.45 -15.32
CA ASN A 40 8.33 58.19 -15.37
C ASN A 40 9.28 57.83 -14.20
N SER A 41 9.33 56.55 -13.83
CA SER A 41 9.98 56.03 -12.61
C SER A 41 10.94 54.89 -12.91
N PHE A 42 11.82 55.10 -13.89
CA PHE A 42 12.79 54.10 -14.34
C PHE A 42 13.77 53.64 -13.28
N ASN A 43 14.10 54.46 -12.30
CA ASN A 43 14.93 54.07 -11.17
C ASN A 43 14.31 52.97 -10.30
N LEU A 44 13.00 52.73 -10.40
CA LEU A 44 12.29 51.74 -9.59
C LEU A 44 11.85 50.50 -10.39
N TYR A 45 12.25 50.37 -11.66
CA TYR A 45 11.73 49.32 -12.55
C TYR A 45 12.05 47.89 -12.06
N ASP A 46 13.26 47.65 -11.54
CA ASP A 46 13.67 46.33 -11.03
C ASP A 46 12.81 45.87 -9.85
N TRP A 47 12.30 46.80 -9.04
CA TRP A 47 11.50 46.50 -7.85
C TRP A 47 10.16 45.84 -8.18
N VAL A 48 9.63 46.04 -9.38
CA VAL A 48 8.36 45.42 -9.81
C VAL A 48 8.48 43.88 -9.83
N THR A 49 9.65 43.35 -10.18
CA THR A 49 9.91 41.90 -10.21
C THR A 49 10.52 41.42 -8.89
N VAL A 50 11.49 42.17 -8.35
CA VAL A 50 12.27 41.76 -7.16
C VAL A 50 11.41 41.68 -5.91
N SER A 51 10.49 42.62 -5.68
CA SER A 51 9.63 42.63 -4.49
C SER A 51 8.72 41.40 -4.40
N TYR A 52 8.17 40.95 -5.54
CA TYR A 52 7.38 39.73 -5.63
C TYR A 52 8.23 38.50 -5.33
N LEU A 53 9.42 38.38 -5.91
CA LEU A 53 10.31 37.22 -5.71
C LEU A 53 10.79 37.08 -4.26
N ILE A 54 11.11 38.20 -3.60
CA ILE A 54 11.50 38.22 -2.19
C ILE A 54 10.37 37.65 -1.33
N ALA A 55 9.14 38.15 -1.52
CA ALA A 55 7.98 37.67 -0.78
C ALA A 55 7.65 36.22 -1.10
N LEU A 56 7.65 35.84 -2.39
CA LEU A 56 7.41 34.48 -2.88
C LEU A 56 8.37 33.47 -2.25
N THR A 57 9.64 33.84 -2.08
CA THR A 57 10.68 32.97 -1.56
C THR A 57 10.54 32.75 -0.05
N GLY A 58 10.46 33.83 0.74
CA GLY A 58 10.60 33.73 2.20
C GLY A 58 9.37 33.19 2.94
N VAL A 59 8.16 33.29 2.37
CA VAL A 59 6.92 32.89 3.07
C VAL A 59 6.59 31.39 2.98
N GLN A 60 7.27 30.63 2.12
CA GLN A 60 6.86 29.24 1.84
C GLN A 60 6.97 28.30 3.05
N PRO A 61 8.06 28.33 3.84
CA PRO A 61 8.14 27.50 5.05
C PRO A 61 7.04 27.84 6.07
N LEU A 62 6.71 29.13 6.20
CA LEU A 62 5.64 29.62 7.07
C LEU A 62 4.28 29.06 6.67
N TYR A 63 3.93 29.08 5.37
CA TYR A 63 2.70 28.46 4.89
C TYR A 63 2.66 26.95 5.15
N GLY A 64 3.80 26.26 5.00
CA GLY A 64 3.94 24.84 5.36
C GLY A 64 3.55 24.59 6.81
N GLN A 65 4.21 25.28 7.76
CA GLN A 65 3.96 25.13 9.19
C GLN A 65 2.52 25.54 9.59
N ILE A 66 1.99 26.64 9.04
CA ILE A 66 0.59 27.02 9.26
C ILE A 66 -0.33 25.87 8.83
N SER A 67 -0.07 25.27 7.67
CA SER A 67 -0.92 24.20 7.13
C SER A 67 -0.82 22.89 7.91
N ASP A 68 0.31 22.61 8.57
CA ASP A 68 0.45 21.46 9.48
C ASP A 68 -0.46 21.62 10.70
N VAL A 69 -0.64 22.86 11.17
CA VAL A 69 -1.44 23.18 12.36
C VAL A 69 -2.94 23.28 12.07
N VAL A 70 -3.35 24.10 11.09
CA VAL A 70 -4.78 24.39 10.84
C VAL A 70 -5.38 23.57 9.68
N GLY A 71 -4.62 22.63 9.13
CA GLY A 71 -4.98 21.83 7.96
C GLY A 71 -4.71 22.56 6.63
N ARG A 72 -4.79 21.80 5.53
CA ARG A 72 -4.36 22.28 4.18
C ARG A 72 -5.30 23.29 3.52
N LYS A 73 -6.62 23.17 3.72
CA LYS A 73 -7.64 23.92 2.96
C LYS A 73 -7.64 25.42 3.26
N GLY A 74 -7.67 25.78 4.54
CA GLY A 74 -7.76 27.19 4.98
C GLY A 74 -6.59 28.06 4.48
N PRO A 75 -5.33 27.63 4.69
CA PRO A 75 -4.15 28.34 4.21
C PRO A 75 -4.11 28.45 2.68
N MET A 76 -4.49 27.41 1.95
CA MET A 76 -4.56 27.46 0.48
C MET A 76 -5.60 28.47 0.00
N MET A 77 -6.81 28.46 0.57
CA MET A 77 -7.85 29.45 0.22
C MET A 77 -7.40 30.89 0.54
N THR A 78 -6.69 31.08 1.65
CA THR A 78 -6.15 32.38 2.06
C THR A 78 -5.09 32.86 1.07
N ALA A 79 -4.16 31.98 0.68
CA ALA A 79 -3.12 32.28 -0.30
C ALA A 79 -3.71 32.72 -1.66
N VAL A 80 -4.72 31.98 -2.16
CA VAL A 80 -5.40 32.30 -3.41
C VAL A 80 -6.16 33.64 -3.32
N ALA A 81 -6.85 33.90 -2.21
CA ALA A 81 -7.57 35.15 -2.01
C ALA A 81 -6.64 36.38 -1.95
N VAL A 82 -5.52 36.26 -1.23
CA VAL A 82 -4.48 37.31 -1.16
C VAL A 82 -3.88 37.57 -2.55
N PHE A 83 -3.54 36.50 -3.28
CA PHE A 83 -2.99 36.61 -4.62
C PHE A 83 -3.97 37.27 -5.62
N PHE A 84 -5.26 36.89 -5.56
CA PHE A 84 -6.32 37.47 -6.39
C PHE A 84 -6.49 38.97 -6.10
N ALA A 85 -6.60 39.35 -4.82
CA ALA A 85 -6.77 40.74 -4.41
C ALA A 85 -5.54 41.60 -4.76
N ALA A 86 -4.34 41.05 -4.58
CA ALA A 86 -3.09 41.73 -4.92
C ALA A 86 -2.98 42.03 -6.42
N ASN A 87 -3.35 41.08 -7.28
CA ASN A 87 -3.34 41.28 -8.74
C ASN A 87 -4.39 42.30 -9.19
N ALA A 88 -5.57 42.32 -8.56
CA ALA A 88 -6.58 43.36 -8.81
C ALA A 88 -6.05 44.75 -8.43
N ALA A 89 -5.44 44.89 -7.26
CA ALA A 89 -4.79 46.13 -6.81
C ALA A 89 -3.60 46.52 -7.72
N CYS A 90 -2.86 45.50 -8.20
CA CYS A 90 -2.00 45.46 -9.37
C CYS A 90 -2.46 46.37 -10.50
N ALA A 91 -3.56 45.93 -11.11
CA ALA A 91 -4.13 46.55 -12.29
C ALA A 91 -4.67 47.97 -12.04
N TRP A 92 -5.12 48.26 -10.81
CA TRP A 92 -5.64 49.58 -10.42
C TRP A 92 -4.59 50.58 -9.98
N SER A 93 -3.32 50.17 -9.84
CA SER A 93 -2.26 51.03 -9.34
C SER A 93 -2.08 52.31 -10.20
N GLN A 94 -1.90 53.43 -9.48
CA GLN A 94 -1.72 54.78 -10.04
C GLN A 94 -0.31 55.34 -9.77
N SER A 95 0.55 54.57 -9.11
CA SER A 95 1.93 54.96 -8.81
C SER A 95 2.84 53.74 -8.78
N MET A 96 4.12 53.94 -9.07
CA MET A 96 5.12 52.87 -9.02
C MET A 96 5.26 52.27 -7.61
N VAL A 97 5.19 53.10 -6.56
CA VAL A 97 5.33 52.62 -5.17
C VAL A 97 4.14 51.76 -4.76
N SER A 98 2.91 52.19 -5.06
CA SER A 98 1.72 51.37 -4.75
C SER A 98 1.72 50.05 -5.53
N LEU A 99 2.18 50.06 -6.78
CA LEU A 99 2.39 48.85 -7.57
C LEU A 99 3.38 47.89 -6.87
N ILE A 100 4.54 48.37 -6.42
CA ILE A 100 5.55 47.55 -5.73
C ILE A 100 5.00 46.95 -4.43
N ILE A 101 4.21 47.71 -3.66
CA ILE A 101 3.55 47.20 -2.44
C ILE A 101 2.60 46.06 -2.79
N TYR A 102 1.73 46.25 -3.79
CA TYR A 102 0.79 45.22 -4.22
C TYR A 102 1.49 43.99 -4.81
N ARG A 103 2.62 44.17 -5.51
CA ARG A 103 3.48 43.07 -5.97
C ARG A 103 4.05 42.25 -4.82
N THR A 104 4.48 42.92 -3.75
CA THR A 104 4.95 42.26 -2.53
C THR A 104 3.85 41.39 -1.92
N ILE A 105 2.63 41.92 -1.79
CA ILE A 105 1.46 41.18 -1.28
C ILE A 105 1.11 40.01 -2.22
N GLY A 106 1.21 40.21 -3.53
CA GLY A 106 1.06 39.16 -4.53
C GLY A 106 2.06 38.03 -4.31
N GLY A 107 3.32 38.34 -4.00
CA GLY A 107 4.35 37.34 -3.70
C GLY A 107 4.03 36.52 -2.44
N ILE A 108 3.43 37.15 -1.42
CA ILE A 108 2.97 36.43 -0.22
C ILE A 108 1.92 35.38 -0.60
N GLY A 109 0.90 35.77 -1.36
CA GLY A 109 -0.15 34.85 -1.83
C GLY A 109 0.41 33.77 -2.76
N GLY A 110 1.30 34.15 -3.68
CA GLY A 110 1.92 33.23 -4.63
C GLY A 110 2.80 32.17 -3.94
N GLY A 111 3.52 32.56 -2.88
CA GLY A 111 4.41 31.65 -2.16
C GLY A 111 3.62 30.55 -1.44
N GLY A 112 2.48 30.92 -0.86
CA GLY A 112 1.54 29.98 -0.28
C GLY A 112 0.91 29.05 -1.32
N MET A 113 0.45 29.59 -2.45
CA MET A 113 -0.15 28.79 -3.53
C MET A 113 0.83 27.75 -4.09
N THR A 114 2.08 28.15 -4.37
CA THR A 114 3.10 27.23 -4.90
C THR A 114 3.52 26.22 -3.85
N GLY A 115 3.93 26.67 -2.66
CA GLY A 115 4.40 25.78 -1.59
C GLY A 115 3.36 24.75 -1.16
N LEU A 116 2.11 25.19 -0.91
CA LEU A 116 1.03 24.29 -0.49
C LEU A 116 0.59 23.33 -1.60
N SER A 117 0.70 23.69 -2.87
CA SER A 117 0.38 22.77 -3.97
C SER A 117 1.29 21.54 -3.95
N PHE A 118 2.59 21.72 -3.70
CA PHE A 118 3.53 20.61 -3.57
C PHE A 118 3.30 19.80 -2.29
N VAL A 119 3.00 20.45 -1.17
CA VAL A 119 2.68 19.78 0.11
C VAL A 119 1.43 18.91 -0.05
N ILE A 120 0.35 19.45 -0.63
CA ILE A 120 -0.90 18.71 -0.82
C ILE A 120 -0.68 17.51 -1.76
N VAL A 121 0.10 17.65 -2.84
CA VAL A 121 0.43 16.50 -3.72
C VAL A 121 1.24 15.43 -2.97
N ALA A 122 2.15 15.82 -2.08
CA ALA A 122 2.87 14.85 -1.26
C ALA A 122 1.93 14.09 -0.31
N ASP A 123 0.92 14.75 0.25
CA ASP A 123 -0.06 14.09 1.13
C ASP A 123 -1.06 13.21 0.36
N LEU A 124 -1.38 13.55 -0.90
CA LEU A 124 -2.41 12.86 -1.68
C LEU A 124 -1.93 11.57 -2.36
N PHE A 125 -0.65 11.46 -2.70
CA PHE A 125 -0.13 10.36 -3.52
C PHE A 125 0.95 9.55 -2.80
N PRO A 126 1.03 8.22 -3.00
CA PRO A 126 2.15 7.40 -2.54
C PRO A 126 3.48 7.86 -3.14
N ILE A 127 4.59 7.63 -2.43
CA ILE A 127 5.91 8.18 -2.78
C ILE A 127 6.35 7.88 -4.23
N ASP A 128 5.96 6.73 -4.78
CA ASP A 128 6.31 6.30 -6.13
C ASP A 128 5.51 7.02 -7.23
N GLU A 129 4.34 7.55 -6.90
CA GLU A 129 3.48 8.27 -7.84
C GLU A 129 3.66 9.79 -7.76
N ARG A 130 4.12 10.33 -6.62
CA ARG A 130 4.34 11.77 -6.42
C ARG A 130 5.15 12.44 -7.53
N PRO A 131 6.26 11.88 -8.04
CA PRO A 131 7.05 12.53 -9.10
C PRO A 131 6.25 12.78 -10.38
N ARG A 132 5.30 11.92 -10.72
CA ARG A 132 4.43 12.12 -11.89
C ARG A 132 3.56 13.37 -11.70
N TYR A 133 2.92 13.50 -10.55
CA TYR A 133 2.03 14.62 -10.25
C TYR A 133 2.79 15.93 -10.02
N GLN A 134 3.94 15.88 -9.33
CA GLN A 134 4.84 17.01 -9.20
C GLN A 134 5.42 17.43 -10.57
N GLY A 135 5.71 16.46 -11.45
CA GLY A 135 6.06 16.69 -12.85
C GLY A 135 5.01 17.45 -13.64
N ILE A 136 3.73 17.11 -13.44
CA ILE A 136 2.62 17.82 -14.09
C ILE A 136 2.43 19.24 -13.50
N LEU A 137 2.59 19.44 -12.18
CA LEU A 137 2.57 20.79 -11.59
C LEU A 137 3.68 21.67 -12.18
N MET A 138 4.90 21.14 -12.29
CA MET A 138 6.05 21.85 -12.85
C MET A 138 5.96 22.07 -14.36
N SER A 139 5.24 21.20 -15.07
CA SER A 139 4.88 21.44 -16.47
C SER A 139 4.06 22.72 -16.60
N GLY A 140 3.14 22.96 -15.67
CA GLY A 140 2.40 24.21 -15.56
C GLY A 140 3.31 25.42 -15.37
N VAL A 141 4.31 25.35 -14.46
CA VAL A 141 5.34 26.39 -14.30
C VAL A 141 6.04 26.66 -15.63
N GLY A 142 6.56 25.63 -16.29
CA GLY A 142 7.27 25.77 -17.56
C GLY A 142 6.41 26.46 -18.62
N VAL A 143 5.16 26.00 -18.82
CA VAL A 143 4.24 26.58 -19.80
C VAL A 143 3.94 28.04 -19.46
N ALA A 144 3.69 28.36 -18.19
CA ALA A 144 3.47 29.72 -17.74
C ALA A 144 4.67 30.62 -18.03
N MET A 145 5.89 30.14 -17.78
CA MET A 145 7.12 30.91 -18.02
C MET A 145 7.44 31.11 -19.51
N ALA A 146 7.01 30.22 -20.40
CA ALA A 146 7.11 30.43 -21.84
C ALA A 146 6.00 31.36 -22.38
N LEU A 147 4.77 31.22 -21.88
CA LEU A 147 3.65 32.06 -22.30
C LEU A 147 3.74 33.48 -21.76
N GLY A 148 4.28 33.67 -20.55
CA GLY A 148 4.35 34.96 -19.87
C GLY A 148 4.97 36.06 -20.72
N PRO A 149 6.20 35.90 -21.23
CA PRO A 149 6.83 36.93 -22.05
C PRO A 149 6.08 37.23 -23.35
N VAL A 150 5.49 36.20 -23.97
CA VAL A 150 4.72 36.34 -25.22
C VAL A 150 3.42 37.11 -24.97
N LEU A 151 2.64 36.69 -23.96
CA LEU A 151 1.40 37.35 -23.58
C LEU A 151 1.67 38.76 -23.06
N GLY A 152 2.68 38.96 -22.23
CA GLY A 152 3.08 40.27 -21.71
C GLY A 152 3.44 41.23 -22.83
N GLY A 153 4.23 40.78 -23.81
CA GLY A 153 4.56 41.57 -25.00
C GLY A 153 3.33 41.97 -25.81
N ILE A 154 2.45 41.01 -26.13
CA ILE A 154 1.22 41.25 -26.91
C ILE A 154 0.27 42.19 -26.15
N LEU A 155 -0.03 41.89 -24.88
CA LEU A 155 -1.00 42.64 -24.07
C LEU A 155 -0.54 44.08 -23.84
N THR A 156 0.75 44.27 -23.61
CA THR A 156 1.32 45.61 -23.41
C THR A 156 1.31 46.42 -24.71
N HIS A 157 1.41 45.77 -25.87
CA HIS A 157 1.38 46.45 -27.17
C HIS A 157 -0.05 46.73 -27.69
N VAL A 158 -0.98 45.78 -27.53
CA VAL A 158 -2.33 45.85 -28.11
C VAL A 158 -3.34 46.48 -27.17
N ALA A 159 -3.13 46.40 -25.85
CA ALA A 159 -4.05 46.93 -24.85
C ALA A 159 -3.36 47.88 -23.87
N SER A 160 -2.92 47.39 -22.71
CA SER A 160 -2.20 48.15 -21.68
C SER A 160 -1.48 47.15 -20.77
N TRP A 161 -0.38 47.55 -20.14
CA TRP A 161 0.31 46.72 -19.14
C TRP A 161 -0.62 46.26 -18.02
N ARG A 162 -1.69 47.02 -17.71
CA ARG A 162 -2.70 46.66 -16.70
C ARG A 162 -3.37 45.32 -17.00
N TRP A 163 -3.52 44.98 -18.27
CA TRP A 163 -4.08 43.69 -18.68
C TRP A 163 -3.22 42.49 -18.32
N CYS A 164 -1.90 42.69 -18.11
CA CYS A 164 -1.05 41.62 -17.59
C CYS A 164 -1.55 41.12 -16.23
N PHE A 165 -2.07 42.01 -15.39
CA PHE A 165 -2.66 41.67 -14.09
C PHE A 165 -4.09 41.14 -14.20
N TRP A 166 -4.94 41.74 -15.05
CA TRP A 166 -6.31 41.28 -15.27
C TRP A 166 -6.37 39.83 -15.80
N THR A 167 -5.43 39.42 -16.66
CA THR A 167 -5.37 38.07 -17.21
C THR A 167 -5.10 36.99 -16.15
N ILE A 168 -4.49 37.34 -15.02
CA ILE A 168 -4.16 36.38 -13.94
C ILE A 168 -5.39 36.05 -13.08
N MET A 169 -6.31 37.01 -12.93
CA MET A 169 -7.47 36.89 -12.04
C MET A 169 -8.42 35.72 -12.37
N PRO A 170 -8.78 35.43 -13.64
CA PRO A 170 -9.60 34.27 -13.97
C PRO A 170 -9.00 32.95 -13.47
N PHE A 171 -7.69 32.78 -13.58
CA PHE A 171 -7.01 31.56 -13.12
C PHE A 171 -7.04 31.44 -11.60
N ALA A 172 -6.78 32.53 -10.88
CA ALA A 172 -6.87 32.57 -9.42
C ALA A 172 -8.33 32.37 -8.93
N GLY A 173 -9.32 32.96 -9.60
CA GLY A 173 -10.74 32.80 -9.29
C GLY A 173 -11.24 31.36 -9.50
N ILE A 174 -10.90 30.74 -10.63
CA ILE A 174 -11.23 29.33 -10.89
C ILE A 174 -10.55 28.42 -9.86
N THR A 175 -9.28 28.68 -9.54
CA THR A 175 -8.55 27.97 -8.48
C THR A 175 -9.30 28.08 -7.14
N PHE A 176 -9.73 29.29 -6.76
CA PHE A 176 -10.47 29.51 -5.52
C PHE A 176 -11.77 28.69 -5.48
N LEU A 177 -12.55 28.72 -6.56
CA LEU A 177 -13.80 27.94 -6.65
C LEU A 177 -13.53 26.44 -6.55
N ILE A 178 -12.54 25.92 -7.26
CA ILE A 178 -12.16 24.51 -7.20
C ILE A 178 -11.79 24.10 -5.77
N ILE A 179 -10.94 24.85 -5.09
CA ILE A 179 -10.52 24.54 -3.71
C ILE A 179 -11.69 24.71 -2.71
N ALA A 180 -12.56 25.69 -2.92
CA ALA A 180 -13.72 25.94 -2.07
C ALA A 180 -14.72 24.78 -2.13
N PHE A 181 -15.05 24.28 -3.33
CA PHE A 181 -16.07 23.25 -3.55
C PHE A 181 -15.56 21.81 -3.43
N THR A 182 -14.24 21.59 -3.38
CA THR A 182 -13.67 20.26 -3.14
C THR A 182 -13.58 19.94 -1.64
N LYS A 183 -13.90 18.69 -1.27
CA LYS A 183 -13.73 18.16 0.09
C LYS A 183 -12.26 17.80 0.31
N LEU A 184 -11.47 18.76 0.75
CA LEU A 184 -10.10 18.54 1.20
C LEU A 184 -10.10 18.01 2.65
N SER A 185 -10.39 16.72 2.83
CA SER A 185 -10.40 16.07 4.16
C SER A 185 -9.12 15.24 4.32
N LEU A 186 -8.00 15.93 4.53
CA LEU A 186 -6.73 15.26 4.87
C LEU A 186 -6.61 15.21 6.40
N PRO A 187 -6.19 14.07 6.98
CA PRO A 187 -6.01 13.94 8.42
C PRO A 187 -4.97 14.96 8.88
N THR A 188 -5.34 15.77 9.87
CA THR A 188 -4.41 16.69 10.55
C THR A 188 -3.46 15.82 11.36
N THR A 189 -2.24 15.64 10.89
CA THR A 189 -1.18 14.98 11.64
C THR A 189 -0.87 15.84 12.87
N GLN A 190 -0.94 15.24 14.07
CA GLN A 190 -0.65 15.82 15.39
C GLN A 190 -1.80 16.44 16.23
N SER A 191 -2.97 15.80 16.32
CA SER A 191 -3.84 16.04 17.48
C SER A 191 -4.29 14.73 18.12
N THR A 192 -3.50 14.25 19.08
CA THR A 192 -3.75 13.17 20.05
C THR A 192 -4.88 13.48 21.05
N ARG A 193 -5.97 14.13 20.63
CA ARG A 193 -7.17 14.28 21.46
C ARG A 193 -8.44 14.14 20.63
N ASN A 194 -9.31 13.27 21.14
CA ASN A 194 -10.66 12.94 20.66
C ASN A 194 -11.33 14.09 19.87
N PRO A 195 -11.79 13.84 18.63
CA PRO A 195 -12.63 14.79 17.89
C PRO A 195 -14.00 15.05 18.54
N ALA A 196 -14.36 14.29 19.59
CA ALA A 196 -15.67 14.28 20.23
C ALA A 196 -15.96 15.47 21.17
N GLU A 197 -15.01 16.39 21.42
CA GLU A 197 -15.20 17.42 22.48
C GLU A 197 -15.55 18.84 22.00
N VAL A 198 -15.50 19.18 20.71
CA VAL A 198 -15.67 20.58 20.27
C VAL A 198 -17.12 20.91 19.88
N HIS A 199 -17.96 21.15 20.89
CA HIS A 199 -19.41 21.36 20.72
C HIS A 199 -19.81 22.82 20.34
N SER A 200 -18.92 23.82 20.45
CA SER A 200 -19.27 25.23 20.16
C SER A 200 -18.36 25.95 19.14
N ARG A 201 -18.87 26.99 18.47
CA ARG A 201 -18.08 27.87 17.57
C ARG A 201 -16.97 28.62 18.31
N ARG A 202 -17.14 28.87 19.62
CA ARG A 202 -16.18 29.61 20.46
C ARG A 202 -14.96 28.76 20.79
N ASP A 203 -15.16 27.47 21.09
CA ASP A 203 -14.08 26.52 21.39
C ASP A 203 -13.19 26.25 20.17
N ARG A 204 -13.78 26.28 18.97
CA ARG A 204 -13.04 26.23 17.70
C ARG A 204 -12.10 27.42 17.53
N ALA A 205 -12.56 28.63 17.85
CA ALA A 205 -11.74 29.84 17.74
C ALA A 205 -10.60 29.87 18.77
N VAL A 206 -10.88 29.45 20.01
CA VAL A 206 -9.87 29.35 21.08
C VAL A 206 -8.80 28.30 20.75
N LYS A 207 -9.20 27.15 20.18
CA LYS A 207 -8.27 26.12 19.70
C LYS A 207 -7.36 26.67 18.60
N ILE A 208 -7.91 27.32 17.57
CA ILE A 208 -7.12 27.92 16.48
C ILE A 208 -6.13 28.96 17.03
N ILE A 209 -6.55 29.84 17.93
CA ILE A 209 -5.66 30.86 18.52
C ILE A 209 -4.53 30.21 19.32
N ARG A 210 -4.81 29.16 20.10
CA ARG A 210 -3.80 28.44 20.86
C ARG A 210 -2.82 27.72 19.95
N ASP A 211 -3.31 27.08 18.90
CA ASP A 211 -2.51 26.29 17.99
C ASP A 211 -1.63 27.22 17.10
N LEU A 212 -2.12 28.42 16.73
CA LEU A 212 -1.33 29.47 16.05
C LEU A 212 -0.18 30.06 16.91
N ARG A 213 -0.23 29.94 18.24
CA ARG A 213 0.89 30.34 19.12
C ARG A 213 2.08 29.36 19.04
N GLY A 214 1.88 28.15 18.52
CA GLY A 214 2.94 27.16 18.34
C GLY A 214 3.78 27.36 17.08
N ILE A 215 3.50 28.39 16.27
CA ILE A 215 4.21 28.70 15.01
C ILE A 215 5.47 29.53 15.30
N ASP A 216 6.54 29.25 14.57
CA ASP A 216 7.82 29.95 14.68
C ASP A 216 7.80 31.31 13.94
N TRP A 217 7.09 32.28 14.51
CA TRP A 217 7.00 33.63 13.95
C TRP A 217 8.34 34.38 13.90
N LEU A 218 9.24 34.06 14.84
CA LEU A 218 10.57 34.69 14.91
C LEU A 218 11.48 34.15 13.80
N GLY A 219 11.53 32.84 13.60
CA GLY A 219 12.23 32.19 12.49
C GLY A 219 11.70 32.66 11.14
N ALA A 220 10.39 32.78 10.97
CA ALA A 220 9.80 33.33 9.74
C ALA A 220 10.25 34.77 9.48
N SER A 221 10.31 35.59 10.52
CA SER A 221 10.78 36.98 10.41
C SER A 221 12.26 37.08 10.07
N LEU A 222 13.09 36.20 10.65
CA LEU A 222 14.53 36.11 10.35
C LEU A 222 14.77 35.62 8.92
N ILE A 223 14.01 34.63 8.43
CA ILE A 223 14.04 34.17 7.04
C ILE A 223 13.71 35.34 6.10
N MET A 224 12.58 36.01 6.32
CA MET A 224 12.18 37.17 5.48
C MET A 224 13.26 38.26 5.50
N CYS A 225 13.78 38.62 6.67
CA CYS A 225 14.85 39.60 6.80
C CYS A 225 16.11 39.18 6.04
N SER A 226 16.54 37.93 6.18
CA SER A 226 17.72 37.41 5.50
C SER A 226 17.57 37.42 3.98
N VAL A 227 16.43 36.96 3.45
CA VAL A 227 16.14 36.91 2.02
C VAL A 227 16.11 38.33 1.43
N THR A 228 15.42 39.26 2.09
CA THR A 228 15.37 40.67 1.65
C THR A 228 16.76 41.32 1.67
N CYS A 229 17.48 41.21 2.80
CA CYS A 229 18.78 41.86 2.98
C CYS A 229 19.89 41.22 2.13
N LEU A 230 19.68 40.00 1.63
CA LEU A 230 20.58 39.34 0.68
C LEU A 230 20.28 39.75 -0.77
N ILE A 231 19.02 39.74 -1.20
CA ILE A 231 18.64 39.97 -2.60
C ILE A 231 18.77 41.44 -2.99
N VAL A 232 18.31 42.38 -2.15
CA VAL A 232 18.30 43.82 -2.47
C VAL A 232 19.68 44.39 -2.83
N PRO A 233 20.75 44.18 -2.02
CA PRO A 233 22.08 44.66 -2.40
C PRO A 233 22.66 43.92 -3.61
N LEU A 234 22.27 42.66 -3.87
CA LEU A 234 22.65 41.94 -5.08
C LEU A 234 21.92 42.46 -6.33
N THR A 235 20.75 43.08 -6.19
CA THR A 235 20.06 43.69 -7.35
C THR A 235 20.63 45.07 -7.66
N HIS A 236 20.84 45.91 -6.64
CA HIS A 236 21.19 47.33 -6.84
C HIS A 236 22.69 47.65 -6.72
N GLY A 237 23.48 46.71 -6.19
CA GLY A 237 24.93 46.87 -5.99
C GLY A 237 25.70 46.96 -7.31
N GLY A 238 26.53 47.98 -7.42
CA GLY A 238 27.30 48.29 -8.63
C GLY A 238 26.53 48.98 -9.75
N ASP A 239 25.25 49.30 -9.52
CA ASP A 239 24.40 50.03 -10.46
C ASP A 239 23.90 51.34 -9.84
N GLN A 240 22.83 51.28 -9.04
CA GLN A 240 22.31 52.46 -8.32
C GLN A 240 23.17 52.82 -7.12
N TRP A 241 23.75 51.81 -6.46
CA TRP A 241 24.58 51.98 -5.29
C TRP A 241 25.97 51.40 -5.56
N PRO A 242 27.06 52.18 -5.37
CA PRO A 242 28.41 51.64 -5.40
C PRO A 242 28.55 50.48 -4.40
N TRP A 243 29.35 49.47 -4.73
CA TRP A 243 29.61 48.33 -3.83
C TRP A 243 30.19 48.75 -2.48
N SER A 244 30.90 49.88 -2.43
CA SER A 244 31.46 50.48 -1.22
C SER A 244 30.47 51.32 -0.41
N SER A 245 29.22 51.46 -0.87
CA SER A 245 28.21 52.25 -0.17
C SER A 245 27.81 51.63 1.16
N VAL A 246 27.52 52.48 2.14
CA VAL A 246 27.11 52.06 3.49
C VAL A 246 25.85 51.20 3.43
N GLN A 247 24.93 51.50 2.53
CA GLN A 247 23.68 50.76 2.33
C GLN A 247 23.93 49.30 1.93
N VAL A 248 24.82 49.06 0.97
CA VAL A 248 25.16 47.69 0.51
C VAL A 248 25.83 46.89 1.61
N ILE A 249 26.83 47.47 2.28
CA ILE A 249 27.56 46.80 3.37
C ILE A 249 26.64 46.51 4.56
N LEU A 250 25.78 47.46 4.93
CA LEU A 250 24.83 47.30 6.02
C LEU A 250 23.83 46.17 5.74
N LEU A 251 23.21 46.16 4.55
CA LEU A 251 22.25 45.13 4.17
C LEU A 251 22.90 43.73 4.16
N LEU A 252 24.08 43.59 3.56
CA LEU A 252 24.80 42.31 3.57
C LEU A 252 25.19 41.87 5.00
N SER A 253 25.58 42.82 5.86
CA SER A 253 25.90 42.53 7.26
C SER A 253 24.65 42.08 8.03
N VAL A 254 23.50 42.73 7.84
CA VAL A 254 22.23 42.32 8.42
C VAL A 254 21.80 40.96 7.91
N ALA A 255 22.01 40.65 6.63
CA ALA A 255 21.72 39.31 6.09
C ALA A 255 22.54 38.23 6.83
N VAL A 256 23.85 38.45 7.02
CA VAL A 256 24.71 37.51 7.77
C VAL A 256 24.27 37.36 9.22
N VAL A 257 23.91 38.46 9.89
CA VAL A 257 23.43 38.44 11.28
C VAL A 257 22.10 37.69 11.37
N SER A 258 21.14 37.93 10.47
CA SER A 258 19.84 37.26 10.46
C SER A 258 19.96 35.76 10.16
N ILE A 259 20.83 35.36 9.23
CA ILE A 259 21.12 33.93 8.95
C ILE A 259 21.75 33.27 10.17
N THR A 260 22.74 33.93 10.80
CA THR A 260 23.39 33.41 12.02
C THR A 260 22.38 33.31 13.16
N GLY A 261 21.53 34.33 13.33
CA GLY A 261 20.46 34.33 14.33
C GLY A 261 19.46 33.21 14.10
N LEU A 262 19.07 32.93 12.84
CA LEU A 262 18.21 31.81 12.49
C LEU A 262 18.86 30.47 12.88
N ILE A 263 20.11 30.26 12.50
CA ILE A 263 20.87 29.03 12.82
C ILE A 263 20.94 28.84 14.35
N LEU A 264 21.26 29.89 15.10
CA LEU A 264 21.34 29.83 16.56
C LEU A 264 19.95 29.57 17.20
N LEU A 265 18.91 30.23 16.71
CA LEU A 265 17.54 30.04 17.18
C LEU A 265 17.07 28.59 16.98
N GLU A 266 17.33 28.02 15.80
CA GLU A 266 16.96 26.64 15.46
C GLU A 266 17.78 25.61 16.27
N LEU A 267 19.08 25.86 16.48
CA LEU A 267 19.96 24.95 17.22
C LEU A 267 19.69 24.94 18.73
N PHE A 268 19.40 26.09 19.33
CA PHE A 268 19.42 26.24 20.79
C PHE A 268 18.04 26.45 21.43
N VAL A 269 17.05 26.99 20.70
CA VAL A 269 15.77 27.41 21.30
C VAL A 269 14.61 26.53 20.88
N LEU A 270 14.36 26.37 19.58
CA LEU A 270 13.07 25.84 19.10
C LEU A 270 13.04 24.32 18.88
N LYS A 271 14.19 23.66 18.67
CA LYS A 271 14.34 22.20 18.47
C LYS A 271 13.26 21.59 17.57
N ASP A 272 12.17 21.08 18.14
CA ASP A 272 11.08 20.38 17.43
C ASP A 272 10.03 21.32 16.80
N ALA A 273 9.96 22.59 17.22
CA ALA A 273 9.02 23.59 16.69
C ALA A 273 9.61 24.51 15.60
N ALA A 274 10.87 24.28 15.21
CA ALA A 274 11.59 25.09 14.23
C ALA A 274 10.98 25.01 12.82
N LEU A 275 11.00 26.13 12.08
CA LEU A 275 10.60 26.18 10.67
C LEU A 275 11.43 25.28 9.77
N ILE A 276 12.75 25.21 10.00
CA ILE A 276 13.65 24.26 9.34
C ILE A 276 14.30 23.38 10.43
N PRO A 277 13.70 22.24 10.79
CA PRO A 277 14.23 21.36 11.82
C PRO A 277 15.68 20.95 11.56
N VAL A 278 16.58 21.14 12.54
CA VAL A 278 18.03 20.85 12.42
C VAL A 278 18.31 19.41 12.00
N ARG A 279 17.43 18.46 12.36
CA ARG A 279 17.52 17.05 11.93
C ARG A 279 17.56 16.88 10.41
N PHE A 280 16.98 17.82 9.65
CA PHE A 280 17.01 17.81 8.19
C PHE A 280 18.43 18.02 7.66
N PHE A 281 19.23 18.86 8.30
CA PHE A 281 20.64 19.06 7.92
C PHE A 281 21.53 17.85 8.19
N LYS A 282 21.12 16.91 9.07
CA LYS A 282 21.83 15.63 9.26
C LYS A 282 21.64 14.69 8.08
N ASN A 283 20.55 14.84 7.32
CA ASN A 283 20.31 14.05 6.12
C ASN A 283 21.07 14.65 4.93
N LYS A 284 22.23 14.07 4.63
CA LYS A 284 23.10 14.52 3.52
C LYS A 284 22.36 14.53 2.18
N ALA A 285 21.48 13.56 1.90
CA ALA A 285 20.75 13.50 0.63
C ALA A 285 19.77 14.68 0.50
N LEU A 286 19.10 15.05 1.59
CA LEU A 286 18.19 16.20 1.65
C LEU A 286 18.92 17.52 1.42
N VAL A 287 20.04 17.75 2.13
CA VAL A 287 20.87 18.96 1.95
C VAL A 287 21.41 19.06 0.53
N MET A 288 21.87 17.94 -0.04
CA MET A 288 22.31 17.90 -1.42
C MET A 288 21.17 18.26 -2.38
N ALA A 289 19.97 17.71 -2.20
CA ALA A 289 18.81 18.04 -3.02
C ALA A 289 18.47 19.54 -2.98
N TRP A 290 18.54 20.18 -1.81
CA TRP A 290 18.35 21.64 -1.67
C TRP A 290 19.41 22.44 -2.42
N LEU A 291 20.70 22.09 -2.24
CA LEU A 291 21.79 22.74 -2.96
C LEU A 291 21.65 22.60 -4.49
N ASN A 292 21.19 21.43 -4.95
CA ASN A 292 20.98 21.16 -6.37
C ASN A 292 19.84 21.98 -6.94
N LEU A 293 18.69 22.03 -6.27
CA LEU A 293 17.56 22.85 -6.71
C LEU A 293 17.90 24.34 -6.68
N PHE A 294 18.69 24.77 -5.70
CA PHE A 294 19.24 26.12 -5.65
C PHE A 294 20.10 26.42 -6.89
N VAL A 295 21.15 25.62 -7.16
CA VAL A 295 22.05 25.86 -8.31
C VAL A 295 21.33 25.69 -9.64
N TYR A 296 20.44 24.70 -9.75
CA TYR A 296 19.58 24.51 -10.92
C TYR A 296 18.78 25.78 -11.19
N ASN A 297 18.13 26.37 -10.18
CA ASN A 297 17.27 27.51 -10.42
C ASN A 297 18.07 28.82 -10.62
N VAL A 298 19.28 28.93 -10.07
CA VAL A 298 20.26 29.97 -10.45
C VAL A 298 20.48 29.94 -11.96
N LEU A 299 20.76 28.75 -12.51
CA LEU A 299 21.01 28.57 -13.93
C LEU A 299 19.74 28.82 -14.76
N PHE A 300 18.62 28.26 -14.32
CA PHE A 300 17.36 28.27 -15.05
C PHE A 300 16.80 29.70 -15.18
N MET A 301 16.72 30.46 -14.09
CA MET A 301 16.19 31.84 -14.14
C MET A 301 17.07 32.79 -14.96
N ALA A 302 18.40 32.66 -14.83
CA ALA A 302 19.32 33.42 -15.68
C ALA A 302 19.13 33.07 -17.17
N LEU A 303 19.05 31.78 -17.52
CA LEU A 303 18.82 31.34 -18.90
C LEU A 303 17.48 31.85 -19.44
N LEU A 304 16.40 31.74 -18.66
CA LEU A 304 15.07 32.20 -19.06
C LEU A 304 15.06 33.69 -19.40
N TYR A 305 15.63 34.52 -18.52
CA TYR A 305 15.68 35.96 -18.75
C TYR A 305 16.42 36.31 -20.04
N TYR A 306 17.62 35.75 -20.28
CA TYR A 306 18.42 36.10 -21.45
C TYR A 306 17.98 35.40 -22.75
N LEU A 307 17.40 34.19 -22.72
CA LEU A 307 16.81 33.56 -23.92
C LEU A 307 15.56 34.31 -24.39
N SER A 308 14.76 34.85 -23.46
CA SER A 308 13.50 35.55 -23.79
C SER A 308 13.70 36.77 -24.69
N THR A 309 14.89 37.37 -24.69
CA THR A 309 15.24 38.57 -25.47
C THR A 309 15.32 38.33 -26.98
N LYS A 310 15.52 37.09 -27.46
CA LYS A 310 15.56 36.79 -28.91
C LYS A 310 14.19 36.43 -29.50
N THR A 311 13.37 35.63 -28.81
CA THR A 311 11.90 35.54 -28.90
C THR A 311 11.40 34.55 -27.83
N GLY A 312 10.28 34.84 -27.17
CA GLY A 312 9.66 33.92 -26.20
C GLY A 312 9.24 32.56 -26.78
N LEU A 313 9.02 32.46 -28.10
CA LEU A 313 8.68 31.21 -28.76
C LEU A 313 9.80 30.15 -28.70
N PHE A 314 11.08 30.55 -28.60
CA PHE A 314 12.20 29.61 -28.48
C PHE A 314 12.31 28.95 -27.09
N LEU A 315 11.48 29.37 -26.13
CA LEU A 315 11.38 28.72 -24.81
C LEU A 315 10.41 27.52 -24.83
N LEU A 316 9.53 27.40 -25.83
CA LEU A 316 8.59 26.28 -25.94
C LEU A 316 9.27 24.89 -25.98
N PRO A 317 10.36 24.67 -26.75
CA PRO A 317 11.04 23.38 -26.74
C PRO A 317 11.67 23.01 -25.39
N LEU A 318 12.20 24.00 -24.65
CA LEU A 318 12.68 23.83 -23.28
C LEU A 318 11.57 23.32 -22.36
N VAL A 319 10.40 23.95 -22.44
CA VAL A 319 9.22 23.53 -21.67
C VAL A 319 8.76 22.14 -22.06
N CYS A 320 8.70 21.82 -23.35
CA CYS A 320 8.36 20.48 -23.83
C CYS A 320 9.33 19.42 -23.25
N GLY A 321 10.63 19.70 -23.19
CA GLY A 321 11.61 18.81 -22.58
C GLY A 321 11.35 18.56 -21.09
N LEU A 322 11.02 19.63 -20.32
CA LEU A 322 10.66 19.52 -18.90
C LEU A 322 9.39 18.68 -18.70
N VAL A 323 8.36 18.91 -19.52
CA VAL A 323 7.06 18.21 -19.47
C VAL A 323 7.22 16.73 -19.80
N LEU A 324 7.97 16.41 -20.86
CA LEU A 324 8.23 15.03 -21.28
C LEU A 324 8.87 14.23 -20.16
N VAL A 325 9.88 14.80 -19.48
CA VAL A 325 10.49 14.13 -18.33
C VAL A 325 9.52 14.04 -17.17
N GLY A 326 8.74 15.08 -16.86
CA GLY A 326 7.73 15.04 -15.79
C GLY A 326 6.71 13.90 -15.96
N ILE A 327 6.23 13.67 -17.18
CA ILE A 327 5.28 12.60 -17.49
C ILE A 327 5.98 11.23 -17.54
N SER A 328 7.19 11.17 -18.10
CA SER A 328 7.95 9.92 -18.28
C SER A 328 8.87 9.56 -17.12
N PHE A 329 8.86 10.31 -16.01
CA PHE A 329 9.80 10.11 -14.90
C PHE A 329 9.64 8.73 -14.24
N SER A 330 8.41 8.26 -14.02
CA SER A 330 8.16 6.94 -13.42
C SER A 330 8.67 5.78 -14.31
N PRO A 331 8.41 5.76 -15.64
CA PRO A 331 9.08 4.83 -16.56
C PRO A 331 10.60 4.95 -16.56
N LEU A 332 11.16 6.16 -16.53
CA LEU A 332 12.62 6.38 -16.50
C LEU A 332 13.25 5.85 -15.21
N LEU A 333 12.58 6.04 -14.07
CA LEU A 333 13.01 5.50 -12.78
C LEU A 333 12.95 3.96 -12.79
N ARG A 334 11.93 3.37 -13.41
CA ARG A 334 11.84 1.92 -13.62
C ARG A 334 12.96 1.39 -14.51
N LEU A 335 13.27 2.06 -15.62
CA LEU A 335 14.38 1.69 -16.48
C LEU A 335 15.73 1.80 -15.74
N ALA A 336 15.94 2.88 -14.98
CA ALA A 336 17.12 3.02 -14.13
C ALA A 336 17.18 1.96 -13.02
N SER A 337 16.03 1.51 -12.50
CA SER A 337 15.94 0.41 -11.54
C SER A 337 16.23 -0.96 -12.17
N LEU A 338 15.90 -1.15 -13.46
CA LEU A 338 16.29 -2.34 -14.21
C LEU A 338 17.81 -2.37 -14.42
N ILE A 339 18.41 -1.23 -14.78
CA ILE A 339 19.87 -1.07 -14.89
C ILE A 339 20.54 -1.37 -13.54
N ARG A 340 19.97 -0.90 -12.42
CA ARG A 340 20.40 -1.27 -11.06
C ARG A 340 20.36 -2.79 -10.86
N ALA A 341 19.27 -3.45 -11.24
CA ALA A 341 19.14 -4.91 -11.11
C ALA A 341 20.19 -5.66 -11.95
N THR A 342 20.48 -5.20 -13.17
CA THR A 342 21.51 -5.81 -14.03
C THR A 342 22.92 -5.59 -13.50
N LEU A 343 23.20 -4.41 -12.93
CA LEU A 343 24.54 -4.01 -12.47
C LEU A 343 24.78 -4.21 -10.97
N HIS A 344 23.81 -4.78 -10.24
CA HIS A 344 23.88 -5.05 -8.79
C HIS A 344 24.25 -3.81 -7.95
N LEU A 345 23.71 -2.64 -8.32
CA LEU A 345 23.97 -1.36 -7.64
C LEU A 345 23.03 -1.17 -6.44
N ARG A 346 23.43 -0.32 -5.48
CA ARG A 346 22.60 0.04 -4.29
C ARG A 346 21.20 0.57 -4.65
N SER A 347 20.26 0.46 -3.72
CA SER A 347 18.85 0.87 -3.85
C SER A 347 18.65 2.29 -4.39
N LYS A 348 19.52 3.24 -4.02
CA LYS A 348 19.47 4.65 -4.46
C LYS A 348 20.16 4.93 -5.80
N ALA A 349 20.88 3.96 -6.38
CA ALA A 349 21.60 4.11 -7.64
C ALA A 349 20.74 4.59 -8.83
N PRO A 350 19.46 4.17 -8.98
CA PRO A 350 18.62 4.63 -10.09
C PRO A 350 18.41 6.15 -10.11
N ARG A 351 18.27 6.76 -8.93
CA ARG A 351 17.99 8.20 -8.78
C ARG A 351 19.24 9.03 -9.03
N HIS A 352 20.38 8.59 -8.49
CA HIS A 352 21.68 9.23 -8.71
C HIS A 352 22.16 9.11 -10.16
N LEU A 353 21.82 8.01 -10.83
CA LEU A 353 22.06 7.84 -12.27
C LEU A 353 21.29 8.89 -13.08
N LEU A 354 19.99 9.05 -12.83
CA LEU A 354 19.16 10.05 -13.51
C LEU A 354 19.64 11.48 -13.25
N LEU A 355 20.10 11.79 -12.03
CA LEU A 355 20.70 13.08 -11.68
C LEU A 355 22.00 13.34 -12.46
N LEU A 356 22.88 12.33 -12.57
CA LEU A 356 24.14 12.45 -13.30
C LEU A 356 23.90 12.64 -14.81
N VAL A 357 22.98 11.87 -15.39
CA VAL A 357 22.60 12.01 -16.81
C VAL A 357 21.97 13.37 -17.05
N GLY A 358 21.00 13.77 -16.22
CA GLY A 358 20.30 15.03 -16.32
C GLY A 358 21.22 16.25 -16.25
N SER A 359 22.10 16.30 -15.24
CA SER A 359 23.07 17.39 -15.07
C SER A 359 24.08 17.45 -16.23
N THR A 360 24.46 16.31 -16.79
CA THR A 360 25.37 16.25 -17.96
C THR A 360 24.69 16.80 -19.21
N LEU A 361 23.45 16.40 -19.48
CA LEU A 361 22.67 16.93 -20.61
C LEU A 361 22.42 18.44 -20.47
N PHE A 362 22.14 18.91 -19.24
CA PHE A 362 21.93 20.32 -18.96
C PHE A 362 23.19 21.16 -19.24
N LEU A 363 24.35 20.72 -18.77
CA LEU A 363 25.64 21.38 -19.04
C LEU A 363 25.96 21.41 -20.54
N LEU A 364 25.81 20.28 -21.24
CA LEU A 364 26.10 20.17 -22.66
C LEU A 364 25.22 21.13 -23.47
N ALA A 365 23.93 21.22 -23.14
CA ALA A 365 23.01 22.13 -23.81
C ALA A 365 23.41 23.61 -23.63
N ILE A 366 23.84 24.02 -22.42
CA ILE A 366 24.31 25.39 -22.18
C ILE A 366 25.57 25.70 -23.00
N ILE A 367 26.52 24.76 -23.07
CA ILE A 367 27.74 24.93 -23.87
C ILE A 367 27.40 25.11 -25.35
N LEU A 368 26.52 24.26 -25.89
CA LEU A 368 26.09 24.31 -27.29
C LEU A 368 25.35 25.63 -27.62
N ILE A 369 24.46 26.08 -26.75
CA ILE A 369 23.75 27.36 -26.90
C ILE A 369 24.75 28.54 -26.88
N ALA A 370 25.77 28.47 -26.03
CA ALA A 370 26.78 29.52 -25.93
C ALA A 370 27.69 29.58 -27.18
N THR A 371 28.02 28.43 -27.79
CA THR A 371 28.90 28.37 -28.98
C THR A 371 28.17 28.70 -30.29
N GLU A 372 26.90 28.32 -30.42
CA GLU A 372 26.13 28.45 -31.66
C GLU A 372 25.21 29.68 -31.71
N LEU A 373 25.39 30.64 -30.78
CA LEU A 373 24.50 31.79 -30.57
C LEU A 373 24.33 32.71 -31.80
N LYS A 374 25.15 32.55 -32.85
CA LYS A 374 25.13 33.39 -34.08
C LYS A 374 24.88 32.62 -35.38
N SER A 375 25.07 31.29 -35.40
CA SER A 375 25.20 30.50 -36.63
C SER A 375 24.17 29.38 -36.79
N ALA A 376 23.54 28.90 -35.71
CA ALA A 376 22.64 27.76 -35.82
C ALA A 376 21.31 28.10 -36.53
N PRO A 377 20.82 27.23 -37.43
CA PRO A 377 19.46 27.31 -37.96
C PRO A 377 18.44 27.10 -36.83
N ILE A 378 17.20 27.56 -37.03
CA ILE A 378 16.10 27.48 -36.05
C ILE A 378 15.94 26.05 -35.49
N ALA A 379 16.06 25.03 -36.33
CA ALA A 379 15.97 23.63 -35.91
C ALA A 379 17.06 23.24 -34.88
N GLY A 380 18.28 23.76 -35.02
CA GLY A 380 19.37 23.53 -34.07
C GLY A 380 19.05 24.09 -32.68
N TYR A 381 18.51 25.32 -32.62
CA TYR A 381 18.05 25.92 -31.36
C TYR A 381 16.92 25.14 -30.70
N VAL A 382 15.96 24.65 -31.47
CA VAL A 382 14.86 23.83 -30.95
C VAL A 382 15.38 22.56 -30.28
N ILE A 383 16.34 21.87 -30.91
CA ILE A 383 16.95 20.67 -30.35
C ILE A 383 17.75 21.01 -29.09
N MET A 384 18.59 22.04 -29.12
CA MET A 384 19.39 22.44 -27.95
C MET A 384 18.51 22.83 -26.76
N ALA A 385 17.44 23.59 -26.99
CA ALA A 385 16.47 23.95 -25.95
C ALA A 385 15.70 22.73 -25.43
N LEU A 386 15.33 21.78 -26.30
CA LEU A 386 14.71 20.52 -25.88
C LEU A 386 15.63 19.69 -24.97
N VAL A 387 16.91 19.56 -25.34
CA VAL A 387 17.92 18.85 -24.52
C VAL A 387 18.13 19.54 -23.17
N LEU A 388 18.17 20.88 -23.16
CA LEU A 388 18.21 21.68 -21.92
C LEU A 388 17.00 21.36 -21.04
N GLY A 389 15.81 21.23 -21.63
CA GLY A 389 14.57 20.90 -20.93
C GLY A 389 14.57 19.50 -20.33
N ILE A 390 15.03 18.51 -21.11
CA ILE A 390 15.14 17.11 -20.65
C ILE A 390 16.14 17.01 -19.50
N GLY A 391 17.34 17.61 -19.65
CA GLY A 391 18.36 17.60 -18.61
C GLY A 391 17.87 18.28 -17.32
N GLY A 392 17.24 19.45 -17.46
CA GLY A 392 16.66 20.18 -16.33
C GLY A 392 15.54 19.41 -15.64
N GLY A 393 14.68 18.74 -16.41
CA GLY A 393 13.57 17.94 -15.88
C GLY A 393 14.06 16.76 -15.04
N MET A 394 15.13 16.10 -15.49
CA MET A 394 15.74 14.99 -14.74
C MET A 394 16.35 15.45 -13.42
N VAL A 395 17.03 16.60 -13.41
CA VAL A 395 17.61 17.19 -12.18
C VAL A 395 16.52 17.59 -11.20
N LEU A 396 15.48 18.26 -11.70
CA LEU A 396 14.40 18.80 -10.89
C LEU A 396 13.59 17.68 -10.23
N GLN A 397 13.07 16.73 -11.02
CA GLN A 397 12.22 15.65 -10.50
C GLN A 397 12.95 14.74 -9.51
N SER A 398 14.21 14.42 -9.79
CA SER A 398 15.02 13.56 -8.91
C SER A 398 15.33 14.26 -7.58
N SER A 399 15.54 15.57 -7.58
CA SER A 399 15.82 16.34 -6.36
C SER A 399 14.56 16.48 -5.47
N PHE A 400 13.39 16.69 -6.08
CA PHE A 400 12.12 16.73 -5.34
C PHE A 400 11.75 15.39 -4.72
N LEU A 401 12.07 14.27 -5.39
CA LEU A 401 11.85 12.93 -4.82
C LEU A 401 12.74 12.67 -3.59
N GLU A 402 13.98 13.16 -3.57
CA GLU A 402 14.86 13.05 -2.41
C GLU A 402 14.44 13.97 -1.25
N ALA A 403 13.81 15.11 -1.56
CA ALA A 403 13.50 16.15 -0.58
C ALA A 403 12.04 16.15 -0.07
N GLN A 404 11.36 14.99 -0.15
CA GLN A 404 9.96 14.81 0.26
C GLN A 404 9.70 15.03 1.75
N ALA A 405 10.72 14.86 2.59
CA ALA A 405 10.60 15.06 4.04
C ALA A 405 10.40 16.53 4.43
N SER A 406 10.68 17.49 3.53
CA SER A 406 10.66 18.92 3.83
C SER A 406 10.26 19.75 2.60
N VAL A 407 9.11 19.45 2.01
CA VAL A 407 8.67 19.99 0.71
C VAL A 407 8.66 21.52 0.66
N SER A 408 8.10 22.22 1.65
CA SER A 408 8.03 23.69 1.67
C SER A 408 9.41 24.36 1.66
N THR A 409 10.33 23.86 2.48
CA THR A 409 11.73 24.32 2.52
C THR A 409 12.48 24.01 1.22
N THR A 410 12.20 22.87 0.60
CA THR A 410 12.76 22.50 -0.71
C THR A 410 12.40 23.51 -1.78
N VAL A 411 11.12 23.92 -1.84
CA VAL A 411 10.66 24.93 -2.81
C VAL A 411 11.25 26.31 -2.46
N MET A 412 11.40 26.66 -1.18
CA MET A 412 12.10 27.88 -0.75
C MET A 412 13.53 27.96 -1.29
N PHE A 413 14.35 26.91 -1.10
CA PHE A 413 15.73 26.87 -1.59
C PHE A 413 15.81 26.95 -3.13
N GLN A 414 14.85 26.34 -3.82
CA GLN A 414 14.71 26.47 -5.27
C GLN A 414 14.52 27.95 -5.65
N TYR A 415 13.50 28.65 -5.11
CA TYR A 415 13.23 30.03 -5.49
C TYR A 415 14.30 31.02 -5.02
N LEU A 416 14.94 30.77 -3.88
CA LEU A 416 16.10 31.54 -3.43
C LEU A 416 17.25 31.50 -4.45
N GLY A 417 17.52 30.31 -5.01
CA GLY A 417 18.48 30.15 -6.10
C GLY A 417 18.09 30.95 -7.33
N GLY A 418 16.81 30.91 -7.71
CA GLY A 418 16.29 31.69 -8.84
C GLY A 418 16.48 33.20 -8.69
N ALA A 419 16.12 33.75 -7.53
CA ALA A 419 16.24 35.17 -7.25
C ALA A 419 17.70 35.66 -7.24
N ILE A 420 18.60 34.89 -6.60
CA ILE A 420 20.04 35.19 -6.60
C ILE A 420 20.63 35.05 -8.01
N GLY A 421 20.25 34.01 -8.76
CA GLY A 421 20.75 33.79 -10.11
C GLY A 421 20.37 34.91 -11.07
N LEU A 422 19.12 35.39 -11.00
CA LEU A 422 18.67 36.54 -11.79
C LEU A 422 19.45 37.81 -11.44
N ALA A 423 19.62 38.11 -10.15
CA ALA A 423 20.37 39.28 -9.68
C ALA A 423 21.85 39.23 -10.13
N VAL A 424 22.52 38.10 -9.92
CA VAL A 424 23.93 37.92 -10.30
C VAL A 424 24.13 38.00 -11.82
N ALA A 425 23.25 37.35 -12.60
CA ALA A 425 23.34 37.40 -14.06
C ALA A 425 23.09 38.84 -14.58
N GLY A 426 22.13 39.55 -13.98
CA GLY A 426 21.85 40.97 -14.21
C GLY A 426 23.09 41.86 -13.98
N ILE A 427 23.75 41.71 -12.83
CA ILE A 427 24.99 42.45 -12.51
C ILE A 427 26.08 42.16 -13.54
N ILE A 428 26.36 40.88 -13.83
CA ILE A 428 27.43 40.48 -14.75
C ILE A 428 27.19 41.09 -16.13
N TYR A 429 25.96 41.00 -16.62
CA TYR A 429 25.56 41.59 -17.89
C TYR A 429 25.77 43.11 -17.89
N ARG A 430 25.27 43.82 -16.86
CA ARG A 430 25.30 45.29 -16.78
C ARG A 430 26.70 45.83 -16.61
N GLN A 431 27.52 45.25 -15.73
CA GLN A 431 28.91 45.67 -15.54
C GLN A 431 29.76 45.39 -16.79
N SER A 432 29.54 44.23 -17.44
CA SER A 432 30.19 43.92 -18.70
C SER A 432 29.83 44.92 -19.79
N LEU A 433 28.54 45.25 -19.92
CA LEU A 433 28.06 46.23 -20.90
C LEU A 433 28.63 47.63 -20.61
N THR A 434 28.63 48.07 -19.35
CA THR A 434 29.20 49.35 -18.92
C THR A 434 30.68 49.45 -19.22
N ARG A 435 31.46 48.41 -18.89
CA ARG A 435 32.89 48.37 -19.16
C ARG A 435 33.19 48.39 -20.66
N GLN A 436 32.40 47.69 -21.47
CA GLN A 436 32.58 47.67 -22.92
C GLN A 436 32.16 48.98 -23.57
N LEU A 437 31.04 49.58 -23.16
CA LEU A 437 30.59 50.90 -23.64
C LEU A 437 31.61 52.01 -23.32
N LYS A 438 32.28 51.94 -22.17
CA LYS A 438 33.35 52.88 -21.82
C LYS A 438 34.55 52.79 -22.77
N ASN A 439 34.80 51.62 -23.35
CA ASN A 439 35.94 51.34 -24.22
C ASN A 439 35.66 51.58 -25.71
N GLU A 440 34.41 51.86 -26.12
CA GLU A 440 34.07 52.17 -27.52
C GLU A 440 34.39 53.63 -27.88
N SER A 441 34.68 53.88 -29.16
CA SER A 441 35.03 55.23 -29.64
C SER A 441 33.83 56.17 -29.59
N GLU A 442 34.09 57.45 -29.29
CA GLU A 442 33.08 58.51 -29.24
C GLU A 442 32.46 58.79 -30.63
N GLU A 443 33.21 58.47 -31.69
CA GLU A 443 32.78 58.54 -33.10
C GLU A 443 31.75 57.44 -33.47
N THR A 444 31.76 56.29 -32.78
CA THR A 444 30.83 55.18 -33.04
C THR A 444 29.60 55.24 -32.15
N ILE A 445 29.77 55.57 -30.85
CA ILE A 445 28.70 55.72 -29.87
C ILE A 445 28.95 57.00 -29.05
N PRO A 446 28.20 58.08 -29.33
CA PRO A 446 28.23 59.33 -28.58
C PRO A 446 27.99 59.13 -27.08
N SER A 447 28.71 59.89 -26.24
CA SER A 447 28.74 59.74 -24.78
C SER A 447 27.39 60.04 -24.09
N ASP A 448 26.60 60.94 -24.66
CA ASP A 448 25.21 61.25 -24.28
C ASP A 448 24.26 60.07 -24.49
N LEU A 449 24.46 59.26 -25.54
CA LEU A 449 23.63 58.09 -25.84
C LEU A 449 23.98 56.86 -24.98
N ARG A 450 25.17 56.80 -24.38
CA ARG A 450 25.64 55.62 -23.61
C ARG A 450 24.76 55.30 -22.40
N GLN A 451 24.26 56.32 -21.69
CA GLN A 451 23.34 56.10 -20.56
C GLN A 451 22.00 55.51 -21.01
N TYR A 452 21.48 55.93 -22.15
CA TYR A 452 20.25 55.38 -22.72
C TYR A 452 20.45 53.94 -23.22
N ILE A 453 21.61 53.62 -23.80
CA ILE A 453 21.94 52.25 -24.22
C ILE A 453 22.06 51.30 -23.01
N LEU A 454 22.53 51.80 -21.86
CA LEU A 454 22.61 51.02 -20.63
C LEU A 454 21.26 50.67 -20.01
N HIS A 455 20.30 51.62 -20.05
CA HIS A 455 19.06 51.52 -19.28
C HIS A 455 17.81 51.29 -20.13
N ASN A 456 17.84 51.55 -21.45
CA ASN A 456 16.68 51.40 -22.33
C ASN A 456 17.04 50.67 -23.64
N PRO A 457 16.93 49.33 -23.66
CA PRO A 457 17.23 48.52 -24.85
C PRO A 457 16.33 48.83 -26.05
N LYS A 458 15.07 49.23 -25.81
CA LYS A 458 14.14 49.65 -26.87
C LYS A 458 14.61 50.96 -27.52
N TYR A 459 15.01 51.93 -26.70
CA TYR A 459 15.56 53.18 -27.19
C TYR A 459 16.88 52.95 -27.95
N ALA A 460 17.76 52.06 -27.45
CA ALA A 460 18.99 51.65 -28.13
C ALA A 460 18.72 51.06 -29.52
N ALA A 461 17.70 50.20 -29.64
CA ALA A 461 17.29 49.64 -30.93
C ALA A 461 16.74 50.72 -31.88
N GLN A 462 15.90 51.63 -31.36
CA GLN A 462 15.32 52.73 -32.14
C GLN A 462 16.38 53.69 -32.68
N ILE A 463 17.27 54.22 -31.84
CA ILE A 463 18.33 55.15 -32.27
C ILE A 463 19.30 54.52 -33.28
N SER A 464 19.47 53.18 -33.24
CA SER A 464 20.38 52.45 -34.13
C SER A 464 19.82 52.17 -35.53
N THR A 465 18.52 52.35 -35.77
CA THR A 465 17.90 52.00 -37.06
C THR A 465 18.37 52.85 -38.24
N GLY A 466 18.88 54.06 -38.00
CA GLY A 466 19.42 54.95 -39.03
C GLY A 466 20.92 54.82 -39.33
N ASN A 467 21.69 54.05 -38.54
CA ASN A 467 23.15 53.95 -38.67
C ASN A 467 23.64 52.48 -38.56
N PRO A 468 23.98 51.82 -39.68
CA PRO A 468 24.39 50.40 -39.70
C PRO A 468 25.64 50.11 -38.86
N THR A 469 26.58 51.04 -38.79
CA THR A 469 27.82 50.92 -38.02
C THR A 469 27.52 50.93 -36.52
N MET A 470 26.67 51.86 -36.08
CA MET A 470 26.22 51.94 -34.69
C MET A 470 25.39 50.72 -34.30
N LYS A 471 24.50 50.24 -35.18
CA LYS A 471 23.71 49.01 -34.97
C LYS A 471 24.62 47.78 -34.76
N ASN A 472 25.59 47.56 -35.65
CA ASN A 472 26.53 46.44 -35.51
C ASN A 472 27.38 46.54 -34.24
N ALA A 473 27.80 47.75 -33.85
CA ALA A 473 28.54 47.97 -32.60
C ALA A 473 27.68 47.61 -31.38
N ILE A 474 26.46 48.13 -31.31
CA ILE A 474 25.50 47.85 -30.22
C ILE A 474 25.18 46.35 -30.13
N GLU A 475 24.91 45.68 -31.25
CA GLU A 475 24.67 44.22 -31.28
C GLU A 475 25.89 43.43 -30.78
N LYS A 476 27.10 43.86 -31.13
CA LYS A 476 28.36 43.21 -30.69
C LYS A 476 28.60 43.39 -29.19
N LEU A 477 28.31 44.57 -28.65
CA LEU A 477 28.40 44.87 -27.20
C LEU A 477 27.46 43.98 -26.39
N TYR A 478 26.17 43.95 -26.77
CA TYR A 478 25.17 43.10 -26.11
C TYR A 478 25.51 41.61 -26.23
N SER A 479 25.94 41.16 -27.42
CA SER A 479 26.33 39.76 -27.64
C SER A 479 27.50 39.34 -26.74
N ARG A 480 28.51 40.20 -26.57
CA ARG A 480 29.65 39.91 -25.68
C ARG A 480 29.25 39.89 -24.20
N ALA A 481 28.39 40.82 -23.77
CA ALA A 481 27.87 40.84 -22.41
C ALA A 481 27.08 39.58 -22.08
N ILE A 482 26.22 39.12 -23.00
CA ILE A 482 25.46 37.87 -22.86
C ILE A 482 26.41 36.66 -22.82
N LEU A 483 27.41 36.59 -23.69
CA LEU A 483 28.40 35.49 -23.69
C LEU A 483 29.16 35.37 -22.37
N LEU A 484 29.45 36.49 -21.69
CA LEU A 484 30.08 36.44 -20.36
C LEU A 484 29.15 35.81 -19.31
N VAL A 485 27.85 36.14 -19.34
CA VAL A 485 26.85 35.48 -18.49
C VAL A 485 26.85 33.97 -18.74
N PHE A 486 26.78 33.54 -20.00
CA PHE A 486 26.81 32.11 -20.35
C PHE A 486 28.09 31.38 -19.86
N LYS A 487 29.27 32.02 -19.93
CA LYS A 487 30.51 31.43 -19.38
C LYS A 487 30.44 31.19 -17.88
N VAL A 488 29.85 32.11 -17.14
CA VAL A 488 29.63 31.95 -15.69
C VAL A 488 28.64 30.83 -15.43
N LEU A 489 27.53 30.77 -16.19
CA LEU A 489 26.54 29.70 -16.07
C LEU A 489 27.13 28.31 -16.38
N ILE A 490 28.02 28.17 -17.36
CA ILE A 490 28.74 26.91 -17.64
C ILE A 490 29.55 26.46 -16.42
N SER A 491 30.18 27.40 -15.70
CA SER A 491 30.97 27.11 -14.50
C SER A 491 30.09 26.59 -13.36
N PHE A 492 28.94 27.24 -13.11
CA PHE A 492 27.94 26.77 -12.13
C PHE A 492 27.34 25.41 -12.50
N ALA A 493 27.04 25.19 -13.78
CA ALA A 493 26.54 23.90 -14.28
C ALA A 493 27.57 22.76 -14.13
N GLY A 494 28.86 23.06 -14.32
CA GLY A 494 29.95 22.12 -14.03
C GLY A 494 30.04 21.78 -12.54
N ALA A 495 29.97 22.78 -11.67
CA ALA A 495 30.02 22.60 -10.22
C ALA A 495 28.84 21.77 -9.69
N MET A 496 27.63 21.97 -10.23
CA MET A 496 26.43 21.19 -9.90
C MET A 496 26.62 19.68 -10.11
N ARG A 497 27.49 19.27 -11.05
CA ARG A 497 27.71 17.85 -11.41
C ARG A 497 28.63 17.10 -10.44
N LEU A 498 29.60 17.79 -9.83
CA LEU A 498 30.66 17.16 -9.03
C LEU A 498 30.14 16.29 -7.87
N PRO A 499 29.15 16.73 -7.07
CA PRO A 499 28.63 15.91 -5.98
C PRO A 499 27.93 14.63 -6.47
N PHE A 500 27.39 14.63 -7.68
CA PHE A 500 26.71 13.45 -8.24
C PHE A 500 27.66 12.43 -8.83
N ILE A 501 28.78 12.87 -9.39
CA ILE A 501 29.86 11.95 -9.74
C ILE A 501 30.31 11.21 -8.47
N PHE A 502 30.44 11.93 -7.35
CA PHE A 502 30.77 11.34 -6.06
C PHE A 502 29.66 10.41 -5.52
N LEU A 503 28.40 10.83 -5.49
CA LEU A 503 27.28 10.02 -5.01
C LEU A 503 27.05 8.76 -5.86
N PHE A 504 27.14 8.88 -7.20
CA PHE A 504 27.05 7.74 -8.10
C PHE A 504 28.26 6.80 -7.93
N ALA A 505 29.46 7.34 -7.70
CA ALA A 505 30.63 6.54 -7.37
C ALA A 505 30.49 5.80 -6.03
N VAL A 506 29.83 6.38 -5.03
CA VAL A 506 29.51 5.69 -3.77
C VAL A 506 28.51 4.56 -4.01
N CYS A 507 27.57 4.72 -4.95
CA CYS A 507 26.63 3.67 -5.37
C CYS A 507 27.26 2.53 -6.19
N LEU A 508 28.49 2.69 -6.70
CA LEU A 508 29.27 1.61 -7.32
C LEU A 508 29.83 0.61 -6.28
N SER A 509 29.72 0.89 -4.98
CA SER A 509 29.94 -0.12 -3.95
C SER A 509 28.73 -1.07 -3.87
N VAL A 510 28.99 -2.36 -4.09
CA VAL A 510 27.98 -3.44 -4.16
C VAL A 510 27.08 -3.42 -2.92
N ALA A 511 25.77 -3.63 -3.11
CA ALA A 511 24.84 -3.85 -2.00
C ALA A 511 25.33 -5.03 -1.14
N ALA A 512 25.01 -5.01 0.15
CA ALA A 512 25.42 -6.06 1.11
C ALA A 512 24.56 -7.33 0.96
N ASP A 513 24.28 -7.75 -0.27
CA ASP A 513 23.47 -8.93 -0.57
C ASP A 513 24.25 -10.20 -0.24
N ILE A 514 23.56 -11.18 0.34
CA ILE A 514 24.11 -12.49 0.69
C ILE A 514 23.50 -13.54 -0.24
N PHE A 515 24.34 -14.32 -0.91
CA PHE A 515 23.93 -15.41 -1.78
C PHE A 515 24.20 -16.74 -1.09
N VAL A 516 23.17 -17.57 -1.03
CA VAL A 516 23.19 -18.90 -0.43
C VAL A 516 22.90 -19.92 -1.52
N ASP A 517 23.78 -20.90 -1.71
CA ASP A 517 23.62 -21.93 -2.74
C ASP A 517 24.08 -23.29 -2.20
N ARG A 518 23.37 -24.36 -2.56
CA ARG A 518 23.67 -25.74 -2.10
C ARG A 518 25.06 -26.21 -2.54
N GLN A 519 25.58 -25.66 -3.64
CA GLN A 519 26.94 -25.90 -4.15
C GLN A 519 27.99 -24.94 -3.59
N GLY A 520 27.58 -23.99 -2.73
CA GLY A 520 28.46 -23.04 -2.07
C GLY A 520 29.32 -23.66 -0.96
N HIS A 521 30.02 -22.80 -0.21
CA HIS A 521 30.84 -23.20 0.94
C HIS A 521 30.77 -22.15 2.04
N ASP A 522 30.67 -22.54 3.32
CA ASP A 522 30.47 -21.60 4.44
C ASP A 522 31.66 -20.71 4.81
N HIS A 523 32.84 -21.00 4.26
CA HIS A 523 34.00 -20.10 4.33
C HIS A 523 33.94 -18.98 3.28
N ASN A 524 33.02 -19.07 2.33
CA ASN A 524 32.83 -18.03 1.32
C ASN A 524 32.25 -16.75 1.94
N PRO A 525 32.50 -15.59 1.32
CA PRO A 525 32.00 -14.31 1.81
C PRO A 525 30.50 -14.08 1.55
N GLY A 526 29.79 -15.01 0.89
CA GLY A 526 28.36 -14.84 0.57
C GLY A 526 28.10 -13.98 -0.67
N SER A 527 29.09 -13.81 -1.54
CA SER A 527 28.92 -13.07 -2.81
C SER A 527 28.29 -13.96 -3.90
N ALA A 528 27.67 -13.39 -4.93
CA ALA A 528 27.10 -14.16 -6.05
C ALA A 528 28.08 -15.15 -6.71
N ARG A 529 29.39 -14.85 -6.76
CA ARG A 529 30.42 -15.75 -7.33
C ARG A 529 30.92 -16.81 -6.35
N LYS A 530 30.81 -16.52 -5.06
CA LYS A 530 31.24 -17.37 -3.95
C LYS A 530 30.14 -17.35 -2.89
N PRO A 531 29.04 -18.08 -3.14
CA PRO A 531 27.91 -18.13 -2.21
C PRO A 531 28.26 -18.97 -0.99
N VAL A 532 27.60 -18.69 0.13
CA VAL A 532 27.65 -19.57 1.32
C VAL A 532 26.76 -20.78 1.11
N LYS A 533 26.98 -21.85 1.88
CA LYS A 533 26.20 -23.09 1.75
C LYS A 533 25.03 -23.11 2.72
N GLY A 534 25.26 -22.90 4.01
CA GLY A 534 24.29 -23.04 5.08
C GLY A 534 23.47 -21.77 5.34
N LEU A 535 22.18 -21.95 5.64
CA LEU A 535 21.27 -20.87 6.05
C LEU A 535 21.74 -20.19 7.35
N LYS A 536 22.24 -20.97 8.31
CA LYS A 536 22.82 -20.47 9.58
C LYS A 536 24.02 -19.54 9.32
N ARG A 537 24.90 -19.92 8.40
CA ARG A 537 26.03 -19.09 8.03
C ARG A 537 25.59 -17.80 7.33
N ALA A 538 24.58 -17.87 6.47
CA ALA A 538 24.01 -16.68 5.85
C ALA A 538 23.42 -15.73 6.90
N GLN A 539 22.71 -16.25 7.89
CA GLN A 539 22.18 -15.49 9.01
C GLN A 539 23.29 -14.78 9.81
N GLU A 540 24.37 -15.47 10.13
CA GLU A 540 25.53 -14.87 10.81
C GLU A 540 26.14 -13.70 10.02
N LEU A 541 26.26 -13.85 8.71
CA LEU A 541 26.75 -12.78 7.83
C LEU A 541 25.80 -11.58 7.85
N VAL A 542 24.50 -11.81 7.78
CA VAL A 542 23.48 -10.75 7.90
C VAL A 542 23.61 -10.01 9.23
N ARG A 543 23.71 -10.74 10.36
CA ARG A 543 23.93 -10.14 11.70
C ARG A 543 25.17 -9.26 11.75
N GLY A 544 26.26 -9.68 11.10
CA GLY A 544 27.49 -8.89 11.00
C GLY A 544 27.32 -7.62 10.16
N LEU A 545 26.42 -7.63 9.17
CA LEU A 545 26.18 -6.50 8.27
C LEU A 545 25.22 -5.46 8.85
N ILE A 546 24.17 -5.89 9.56
CA ILE A 546 23.08 -5.05 10.09
C ILE A 546 23.60 -3.74 10.75
N PRO A 547 24.54 -3.76 11.71
CA PRO A 547 24.96 -2.54 12.41
C PRO A 547 25.56 -1.46 11.49
N SER A 548 26.11 -1.88 10.35
CA SER A 548 26.76 -1.00 9.38
C SER A 548 25.93 -0.74 8.12
N ALA A 549 24.79 -1.42 8.00
CA ALA A 549 23.91 -1.35 6.84
C ALA A 549 23.30 0.06 6.70
N LYS A 550 23.29 0.55 5.47
CA LYS A 550 22.70 1.85 5.09
C LYS A 550 21.53 1.70 4.11
N ASP A 551 21.34 0.48 3.61
CA ASP A 551 20.39 0.07 2.59
C ASP A 551 19.91 -1.34 2.96
N ASP A 552 18.72 -1.74 2.48
CA ASP A 552 18.14 -3.08 2.66
C ASP A 552 19.14 -4.20 2.33
N ILE A 553 19.09 -5.27 3.11
CA ILE A 553 19.90 -6.47 2.91
C ILE A 553 19.02 -7.53 2.28
N THR A 554 19.42 -8.08 1.13
CA THR A 554 18.72 -9.23 0.54
C THR A 554 19.57 -10.50 0.64
N VAL A 555 18.99 -11.54 1.22
CA VAL A 555 19.51 -12.90 1.20
C VAL A 555 18.84 -13.66 0.07
N TYR A 556 19.60 -14.00 -0.96
CA TYR A 556 19.14 -14.79 -2.10
C TYR A 556 19.39 -16.27 -1.83
N LEU A 557 18.31 -17.03 -1.70
CA LEU A 557 18.33 -18.47 -1.56
C LEU A 557 18.34 -19.13 -2.95
N GLY A 558 19.32 -19.99 -3.16
CA GLY A 558 19.46 -20.78 -4.38
C GLY A 558 18.34 -21.82 -4.52
N PRO A 559 18.01 -22.21 -5.75
CA PRO A 559 16.89 -23.12 -6.02
C PRO A 559 17.12 -24.53 -5.48
N GLY A 560 16.02 -25.26 -5.27
CA GLY A 560 16.00 -26.65 -4.84
C GLY A 560 15.50 -26.84 -3.40
N THR A 561 15.52 -28.10 -2.94
CA THR A 561 15.07 -28.49 -1.61
C THR A 561 16.21 -28.43 -0.59
N TRP A 562 15.98 -27.67 0.46
CA TRP A 562 16.84 -27.44 1.61
C TRP A 562 16.24 -28.17 2.80
N VAL A 563 16.77 -29.36 3.10
CA VAL A 563 16.35 -30.14 4.26
C VAL A 563 16.97 -29.54 5.50
N ILE A 564 16.15 -29.23 6.51
CA ILE A 564 16.57 -28.73 7.81
C ILE A 564 16.41 -29.81 8.87
N ASP A 565 17.32 -29.78 9.85
CA ASP A 565 17.37 -30.64 11.04
C ASP A 565 17.12 -29.85 12.33
N GLU A 566 17.02 -28.53 12.24
CA GLU A 566 16.58 -27.63 13.30
C GLU A 566 15.76 -26.47 12.72
N PRO A 567 14.76 -25.93 13.46
CA PRO A 567 13.97 -24.78 13.01
C PRO A 567 14.83 -23.53 12.76
N ILE A 568 14.56 -22.82 11.67
CA ILE A 568 15.22 -21.54 11.38
C ILE A 568 14.75 -20.50 12.39
N THR A 569 15.64 -20.09 13.31
CA THR A 569 15.28 -19.17 14.40
C THR A 569 15.84 -17.77 14.16
N LEU A 570 14.94 -16.81 14.01
CA LEU A 570 15.23 -15.38 13.82
C LEU A 570 14.83 -14.62 15.09
N SER A 571 15.80 -13.91 15.65
CA SER A 571 15.71 -13.17 16.91
C SER A 571 15.87 -11.66 16.68
N ASN A 572 15.83 -10.85 17.74
CA ASN A 572 16.04 -9.40 17.64
C ASN A 572 17.38 -9.03 16.96
N GLY A 573 18.42 -9.87 17.08
CA GLY A 573 19.70 -9.65 16.40
C GLY A 573 19.64 -9.74 14.87
N ASP A 574 18.57 -10.33 14.32
CA ASP A 574 18.32 -10.43 12.88
C ASP A 574 17.51 -9.25 12.34
N SER A 575 17.03 -8.36 13.23
CA SER A 575 16.16 -7.24 12.87
C SER A 575 16.92 -6.15 12.14
N GLY A 576 16.21 -5.49 11.23
CA GLY A 576 16.70 -4.29 10.58
C GLY A 576 17.05 -3.18 11.56
N VAL A 577 18.00 -2.30 11.22
CA VAL A 577 18.32 -1.10 12.01
C VAL A 577 18.34 0.13 11.13
N ASN A 578 17.97 1.30 11.69
CA ASN A 578 17.97 2.58 10.97
C ASN A 578 17.09 2.61 9.69
N GLY A 579 15.99 1.84 9.67
CA GLY A 579 15.05 1.78 8.54
C GLY A 579 15.49 0.88 7.39
N VAL A 580 16.45 -0.02 7.64
CA VAL A 580 16.87 -1.10 6.74
C VAL A 580 15.96 -2.30 6.95
N THR A 581 15.44 -2.90 5.88
CA THR A 581 14.72 -4.19 5.93
C THR A 581 15.64 -5.33 5.53
N VAL A 582 15.54 -6.47 6.21
CA VAL A 582 16.24 -7.71 5.84
C VAL A 582 15.27 -8.62 5.09
N THR A 583 15.56 -8.89 3.82
CA THR A 583 14.72 -9.71 2.94
C THR A 583 15.36 -11.08 2.69
N TRP A 584 14.65 -12.16 3.01
CA TRP A 584 14.98 -13.53 2.61
C TRP A 584 14.16 -13.91 1.38
N ALA A 585 14.82 -14.01 0.22
CA ALA A 585 14.16 -14.22 -1.06
C ALA A 585 14.64 -15.53 -1.72
N GLY A 586 13.71 -16.39 -2.14
CA GLY A 586 14.05 -17.67 -2.75
C GLY A 586 13.06 -18.10 -3.83
N SER A 587 13.31 -17.75 -5.09
CA SER A 587 12.51 -18.27 -6.21
C SER A 587 12.83 -19.74 -6.45
N ASN A 588 11.83 -20.62 -6.46
CA ASN A 588 11.99 -22.08 -6.57
C ASN A 588 12.87 -22.69 -5.46
N THR A 589 12.84 -22.08 -4.28
CA THR A 589 13.50 -22.56 -3.06
C THR A 589 12.47 -23.27 -2.20
N THR A 590 12.77 -24.50 -1.77
CA THR A 590 11.94 -25.25 -0.83
C THR A 590 12.72 -25.48 0.46
N ILE A 591 12.17 -25.06 1.60
CA ILE A 591 12.64 -25.42 2.95
C ILE A 591 11.79 -26.59 3.42
N SER A 592 12.45 -27.72 3.70
CA SER A 592 11.80 -29.00 4.03
C SER A 592 12.22 -29.48 5.40
N GLY A 593 11.26 -29.73 6.28
CA GLY A 593 11.50 -30.43 7.56
C GLY A 593 11.37 -31.95 7.47
N GLY A 594 11.35 -32.50 6.25
CA GLY A 594 11.05 -33.91 6.00
C GLY A 594 12.22 -34.74 5.52
N TYR A 595 12.09 -36.05 5.72
CA TYR A 595 12.98 -37.09 5.24
C TYR A 595 12.45 -37.68 3.93
N GLU A 596 13.25 -37.64 2.86
CA GLU A 596 12.90 -38.21 1.56
C GLU A 596 13.02 -39.74 1.58
N ILE A 597 12.01 -40.44 1.05
CA ILE A 597 11.97 -41.90 0.97
C ILE A 597 12.07 -42.32 -0.50
N SER A 598 13.16 -42.99 -0.86
CA SER A 598 13.45 -43.41 -2.24
C SER A 598 13.57 -44.91 -2.47
N ASN A 599 13.76 -45.71 -1.41
CA ASN A 599 14.14 -47.12 -1.52
C ASN A 599 12.95 -48.06 -1.23
N TRP A 600 11.88 -47.92 -2.01
CA TRP A 600 10.67 -48.73 -1.88
C TRP A 600 10.90 -50.16 -2.38
N THR A 601 10.42 -51.14 -1.62
CA THR A 601 10.42 -52.56 -1.96
C THR A 601 8.99 -53.08 -1.96
N GLU A 602 8.59 -53.72 -3.05
CA GLU A 602 7.25 -54.31 -3.21
C GLU A 602 7.11 -55.59 -2.37
N GLY A 603 5.99 -55.71 -1.65
CA GLY A 603 5.57 -56.94 -0.98
C GLY A 603 4.52 -57.72 -1.80
N ASP A 604 4.36 -59.00 -1.49
CA ASP A 604 3.45 -59.93 -2.20
C ASP A 604 1.94 -59.56 -2.07
N ASP A 605 1.61 -58.66 -1.15
CA ASP A 605 0.26 -58.17 -0.83
C ASP A 605 -0.06 -56.81 -1.47
N GLY A 606 0.84 -56.29 -2.32
CA GLY A 606 0.74 -54.96 -2.92
C GLY A 606 1.06 -53.81 -1.96
N ILE A 607 1.57 -54.11 -0.77
CA ILE A 607 2.08 -53.13 0.19
C ILE A 607 3.58 -52.95 -0.06
N TRP A 608 3.99 -51.70 -0.21
CA TRP A 608 5.38 -51.33 -0.37
C TRP A 608 5.99 -50.95 0.97
N SER A 609 7.27 -51.25 1.15
CA SER A 609 8.00 -50.91 2.37
C SER A 609 9.34 -50.24 2.08
N ALA A 610 9.77 -49.36 2.96
CA ALA A 610 11.09 -48.72 2.89
C ALA A 610 11.66 -48.53 4.30
N SER A 611 12.98 -48.71 4.43
CA SER A 611 13.68 -48.43 5.69
C SER A 611 13.83 -46.93 5.91
N VAL A 612 13.60 -46.49 7.14
CA VAL A 612 13.84 -45.12 7.60
C VAL A 612 14.88 -45.12 8.73
N PRO A 613 15.49 -43.96 9.07
CA PRO A 613 16.45 -43.89 10.16
C PRO A 613 15.86 -44.41 11.48
N LYS A 614 16.70 -45.07 12.29
CA LYS A 614 16.24 -45.65 13.56
C LYS A 614 15.72 -44.57 14.50
N GLY A 615 14.56 -44.81 15.12
CA GLY A 615 13.93 -43.88 16.06
C GLY A 615 13.18 -42.73 15.41
N THR A 616 13.00 -42.77 14.08
CA THR A 616 12.18 -41.81 13.33
C THR A 616 10.76 -41.78 13.90
N LYS A 617 10.27 -40.57 14.19
CA LYS A 617 8.89 -40.32 14.60
C LYS A 617 8.24 -39.39 13.60
N SER A 618 7.04 -39.74 13.19
CA SER A 618 6.21 -38.92 12.34
C SER A 618 4.76 -39.32 12.49
N ARG A 619 3.87 -38.37 12.22
CA ARG A 619 2.45 -38.57 12.02
C ARG A 619 2.01 -38.31 10.57
N ASN A 620 2.94 -37.97 9.68
CA ASN A 620 2.62 -37.53 8.32
C ASN A 620 3.56 -38.13 7.28
N LEU A 621 2.98 -38.91 6.36
CA LEU A 621 3.61 -39.30 5.11
C LEU A 621 2.98 -38.50 3.97
N TYR A 622 3.81 -37.88 3.14
CA TYR A 622 3.39 -37.14 1.95
C TYR A 622 3.82 -37.91 0.71
N VAL A 623 2.87 -38.22 -0.17
CA VAL A 623 3.09 -38.99 -1.39
C VAL A 623 2.53 -38.19 -2.56
N ASN A 624 3.37 -37.90 -3.55
CA ASN A 624 3.04 -37.11 -4.74
C ASN A 624 2.34 -35.78 -4.45
N GLY A 625 2.71 -35.14 -3.34
CA GLY A 625 2.14 -33.85 -2.96
C GLY A 625 0.91 -33.91 -2.06
N LEU A 626 0.41 -35.10 -1.71
CA LEU A 626 -0.79 -35.34 -0.91
C LEU A 626 -0.45 -36.04 0.42
N ALA A 627 -1.19 -35.75 1.49
CA ALA A 627 -1.06 -36.47 2.75
C ALA A 627 -1.70 -37.86 2.66
N ALA A 628 -0.92 -38.89 2.94
CA ALA A 628 -1.41 -40.27 3.07
C ALA A 628 -2.26 -40.42 4.34
N GLN A 629 -3.24 -41.32 4.30
CA GLN A 629 -4.10 -41.64 5.43
C GLN A 629 -3.45 -42.75 6.28
N TYR A 630 -3.77 -42.81 7.57
CA TYR A 630 -3.35 -43.98 8.36
C TYR A 630 -4.02 -45.25 7.86
N ALA A 631 -3.30 -46.37 7.97
CA ALA A 631 -3.89 -47.71 7.97
C ALA A 631 -5.05 -47.75 8.98
N ARG A 632 -6.27 -47.96 8.49
CA ARG A 632 -7.48 -47.74 9.29
C ARG A 632 -8.65 -48.59 8.86
N ARG A 633 -9.57 -48.82 9.78
CA ARG A 633 -10.88 -49.43 9.52
C ARG A 633 -11.98 -48.67 10.26
N GLN A 634 -13.09 -48.42 9.56
CA GLN A 634 -14.24 -47.71 10.12
C GLN A 634 -15.09 -48.63 11.00
N ILE A 635 -15.61 -48.07 12.09
CA ILE A 635 -16.71 -48.63 12.86
C ILE A 635 -18.01 -48.19 12.19
N HIS A 636 -18.79 -49.14 11.68
CA HIS A 636 -19.96 -48.85 10.85
C HIS A 636 -21.13 -48.22 11.61
N ASN A 637 -21.28 -48.50 12.91
CA ASN A 637 -22.31 -47.91 13.74
C ASN A 637 -21.81 -47.64 15.16
N ARG A 638 -21.56 -46.38 15.50
CA ARG A 638 -21.00 -46.00 16.81
C ARG A 638 -21.97 -46.25 17.98
N THR A 639 -23.28 -46.38 17.72
CA THR A 639 -24.31 -46.59 18.76
C THR A 639 -24.39 -48.04 19.25
N GLU A 640 -23.71 -48.98 18.57
CA GLU A 640 -23.60 -50.37 19.00
C GLU A 640 -22.50 -50.57 20.06
N PHE A 641 -21.84 -49.48 20.45
CA PHE A 641 -20.86 -49.42 21.51
C PHE A 641 -21.43 -48.68 22.71
N GLU A 642 -21.15 -49.21 23.90
CA GLU A 642 -21.32 -48.49 25.16
C GLU A 642 -20.00 -47.85 25.57
N TYR A 643 -20.04 -46.60 26.00
CA TYR A 643 -18.87 -45.81 26.38
C TYR A 643 -18.88 -45.62 27.90
N ASN A 644 -17.79 -46.00 28.57
CA ASN A 644 -17.64 -45.92 30.03
C ASN A 644 -16.27 -45.33 30.41
N GLU A 645 -15.94 -45.18 31.69
CA GLU A 645 -14.68 -44.55 32.12
C GLU A 645 -13.39 -45.29 31.72
N VAL A 646 -13.49 -46.56 31.27
CA VAL A 646 -12.34 -47.40 30.91
C VAL A 646 -12.13 -47.46 29.39
N GLY A 647 -13.20 -47.36 28.61
CA GLY A 647 -13.12 -47.45 27.15
C GLY A 647 -14.49 -47.63 26.50
N MET A 648 -14.53 -48.47 25.47
CA MET A 648 -15.77 -48.83 24.79
C MET A 648 -16.00 -50.34 24.80
N THR A 649 -17.26 -50.76 24.94
CA THR A 649 -17.68 -52.16 24.96
C THR A 649 -18.73 -52.42 23.88
N TRP A 650 -18.73 -53.62 23.29
CA TRP A 650 -19.71 -53.99 22.26
C TRP A 650 -20.31 -55.37 22.51
N ASN A 651 -21.54 -55.58 22.05
CA ASN A 651 -22.22 -56.87 22.12
C ASN A 651 -22.40 -57.53 20.74
N ASN A 652 -22.36 -56.76 19.66
CA ASN A 652 -22.47 -57.28 18.29
C ASN A 652 -21.18 -58.01 17.89
N SER A 653 -21.29 -59.28 17.50
CA SER A 653 -20.14 -60.09 17.03
C SER A 653 -19.46 -59.53 15.77
N ASP A 654 -20.14 -58.66 15.03
CA ASP A 654 -19.58 -58.01 13.85
C ASP A 654 -18.32 -57.18 14.17
N TYR A 655 -18.14 -56.73 15.41
CA TYR A 655 -16.94 -56.01 15.85
C TYR A 655 -15.87 -56.88 16.52
N ASP A 656 -16.06 -58.21 16.58
CA ASP A 656 -15.05 -59.12 17.15
C ASP A 656 -13.74 -59.13 16.36
N TRP A 657 -13.70 -58.53 15.16
CA TRP A 657 -12.46 -58.28 14.44
C TRP A 657 -11.50 -57.38 15.24
N ILE A 658 -12.00 -56.46 16.06
CA ILE A 658 -11.19 -55.55 16.90
C ILE A 658 -10.27 -56.38 17.81
N MET A 659 -10.81 -57.40 18.48
CA MET A 659 -10.02 -58.32 19.32
C MET A 659 -9.05 -59.20 18.52
N LYS A 660 -9.34 -59.44 17.23
CA LYS A 660 -8.55 -60.32 16.37
C LYS A 660 -7.47 -59.57 15.58
N THR A 661 -7.45 -58.24 15.62
CA THR A 661 -6.47 -57.41 14.91
C THR A 661 -5.14 -57.37 15.67
N PRO A 662 -4.04 -57.91 15.11
CA PRO A 662 -2.74 -57.85 15.76
C PRO A 662 -2.20 -56.42 15.88
N GLY A 663 -1.64 -56.08 17.04
CA GLY A 663 -1.01 -54.78 17.30
C GLY A 663 -2.00 -53.63 17.48
N ILE A 664 -3.28 -53.92 17.74
CA ILE A 664 -4.31 -52.90 17.94
C ILE A 664 -4.06 -52.02 19.16
N GLU A 665 -3.35 -52.54 20.17
CA GLU A 665 -2.88 -51.81 21.35
C GLU A 665 -1.88 -50.67 21.03
N HIS A 666 -1.35 -50.63 19.81
CA HIS A 666 -0.50 -49.55 19.30
C HIS A 666 -1.26 -48.53 18.43
N GLY A 667 -2.55 -48.78 18.19
CA GLY A 667 -3.41 -47.92 17.40
C GLY A 667 -4.09 -46.81 18.19
N GLU A 668 -4.93 -46.07 17.48
CA GLU A 668 -5.73 -44.99 18.03
C GLU A 668 -7.16 -45.03 17.47
N LEU A 669 -8.10 -44.53 18.27
CA LEU A 669 -9.46 -44.24 17.86
C LEU A 669 -9.53 -42.80 17.37
N ARG A 670 -10.11 -42.55 16.19
CA ARG A 670 -10.46 -41.22 15.71
C ARG A 670 -11.97 -41.10 15.52
N ALA A 671 -12.58 -40.08 16.11
CA ALA A 671 -13.99 -39.75 15.96
C ALA A 671 -14.14 -38.38 15.29
N VAL A 672 -14.80 -38.34 14.14
CA VAL A 672 -15.15 -37.11 13.44
C VAL A 672 -16.58 -36.77 13.82
N ASN A 673 -16.77 -35.59 14.42
CA ASN A 673 -18.05 -35.15 14.95
C ASN A 673 -18.53 -33.87 14.23
N SER A 674 -19.46 -33.11 14.80
CA SER A 674 -20.05 -31.94 14.15
C SER A 674 -19.01 -30.86 13.87
N PHE A 675 -18.30 -30.37 14.90
CA PHE A 675 -17.28 -29.33 14.81
C PHE A 675 -15.96 -29.73 15.50
N THR A 676 -15.86 -30.96 16.00
CA THR A 676 -14.65 -31.50 16.63
C THR A 676 -14.10 -32.72 15.90
N ASP A 677 -12.78 -32.90 15.99
CA ASP A 677 -12.04 -34.09 15.53
C ASP A 677 -11.25 -34.65 16.71
N ARG A 678 -11.64 -35.82 17.22
CA ARG A 678 -11.15 -36.36 18.49
C ARG A 678 -10.33 -37.63 18.27
N VAL A 679 -9.13 -37.69 18.86
CA VAL A 679 -8.23 -38.85 18.81
C VAL A 679 -7.93 -39.37 20.22
N ALA A 680 -8.16 -40.65 20.46
CA ALA A 680 -7.87 -41.34 21.72
C ALA A 680 -6.93 -42.52 21.50
N LEU A 681 -6.00 -42.74 22.42
CA LEU A 681 -5.00 -43.82 22.32
C LEU A 681 -5.54 -45.12 22.93
N ILE A 682 -5.34 -46.23 22.21
CA ILE A 682 -5.73 -47.56 22.67
C ILE A 682 -4.71 -48.07 23.69
N GLN A 683 -5.16 -48.76 24.74
CA GLN A 683 -4.29 -49.38 25.74
C GLN A 683 -4.24 -50.90 25.59
N LYS A 684 -5.38 -51.56 25.46
CA LYS A 684 -5.48 -53.01 25.20
C LYS A 684 -6.91 -53.39 24.80
N VAL A 685 -7.08 -54.62 24.34
CA VAL A 685 -8.39 -55.17 23.99
C VAL A 685 -8.56 -56.58 24.58
N GLY A 686 -9.77 -56.93 25.03
CA GLY A 686 -10.12 -58.26 25.50
C GLY A 686 -11.57 -58.31 25.98
N ASP A 687 -12.20 -59.50 25.94
CA ASP A 687 -13.58 -59.72 26.44
C ASP A 687 -14.62 -58.70 25.92
N ARG A 688 -14.49 -58.31 24.64
CA ARG A 688 -15.29 -57.26 23.97
C ARG A 688 -15.24 -55.88 24.65
N VAL A 689 -14.11 -55.59 25.27
CA VAL A 689 -13.74 -54.29 25.82
C VAL A 689 -12.52 -53.78 25.06
N LEU A 690 -12.62 -52.59 24.48
CA LEU A 690 -11.49 -51.83 23.95
C LEU A 690 -11.14 -50.78 25.00
N GLU A 691 -10.15 -51.09 25.83
CA GLU A 691 -9.68 -50.19 26.88
C GLU A 691 -8.80 -49.10 26.28
N MET A 692 -9.14 -47.86 26.60
CA MET A 692 -8.40 -46.67 26.18
C MET A 692 -7.46 -46.26 27.30
N LYS A 693 -6.45 -45.45 26.98
CA LYS A 693 -5.59 -44.87 28.02
C LYS A 693 -6.44 -44.00 28.98
N ARG A 694 -6.56 -44.48 30.23
CA ARG A 694 -7.54 -44.01 31.22
C ARG A 694 -7.54 -42.51 31.46
N ASP A 695 -6.36 -41.90 31.56
CA ASP A 695 -6.21 -40.46 31.86
C ASP A 695 -6.67 -39.55 30.70
N ILE A 696 -6.67 -40.08 29.46
CA ILE A 696 -7.09 -39.38 28.24
C ILE A 696 -8.58 -39.60 27.97
N TRP A 697 -9.05 -40.82 28.20
CA TRP A 697 -10.37 -41.26 27.75
C TRP A 697 -11.52 -40.56 28.46
N ALA A 698 -11.42 -40.32 29.77
CA ALA A 698 -12.48 -39.62 30.49
C ALA A 698 -12.77 -38.22 29.92
N ASN A 699 -11.72 -37.51 29.46
CA ASN A 699 -11.87 -36.20 28.84
C ASN A 699 -12.49 -36.26 27.43
N GLN A 700 -12.49 -37.42 26.77
CA GLN A 700 -13.18 -37.64 25.50
C GLN A 700 -14.71 -37.69 25.66
N LEU A 701 -15.19 -37.92 26.89
CA LEU A 701 -16.59 -38.09 27.28
C LEU A 701 -17.16 -36.87 28.03
N ILE A 702 -16.50 -35.71 27.92
CA ILE A 702 -17.02 -34.43 28.42
C ILE A 702 -17.02 -33.37 27.31
N GLY A 703 -17.98 -32.45 27.36
CA GLY A 703 -18.16 -31.36 26.41
C GLY A 703 -19.46 -31.47 25.61
N TYR A 704 -19.56 -30.73 24.51
CA TYR A 704 -20.78 -30.65 23.69
C TYR A 704 -20.81 -31.65 22.53
N ASP A 705 -19.69 -31.81 21.84
CA ASP A 705 -19.58 -32.63 20.63
C ASP A 705 -18.62 -33.79 20.90
N GLN A 706 -19.01 -34.67 21.82
CA GLN A 706 -18.16 -35.71 22.39
C GLN A 706 -18.23 -37.04 21.63
N VAL A 707 -17.29 -37.95 21.89
CA VAL A 707 -17.20 -39.22 21.13
C VAL A 707 -18.48 -40.05 21.23
N ALA A 708 -19.05 -40.15 22.44
CA ALA A 708 -20.26 -40.95 22.70
C ALA A 708 -21.57 -40.27 22.26
N GLU A 709 -21.62 -38.93 22.32
CA GLU A 709 -22.82 -38.13 22.06
C GLU A 709 -22.46 -36.94 21.14
N PRO A 710 -22.15 -37.19 19.86
CA PRO A 710 -21.86 -36.11 18.93
C PRO A 710 -23.15 -35.40 18.51
N PHE A 711 -23.07 -34.13 18.11
CA PHE A 711 -24.22 -33.46 17.47
C PHE A 711 -24.48 -33.98 16.06
N TRP A 712 -23.44 -34.50 15.41
CA TRP A 712 -23.51 -35.19 14.13
C TRP A 712 -22.40 -36.24 14.03
N ASP A 713 -22.75 -37.44 13.55
CA ASP A 713 -21.81 -38.54 13.40
C ASP A 713 -21.15 -38.53 12.02
N GLY A 714 -19.88 -38.08 11.97
CA GLY A 714 -19.04 -38.15 10.77
C GLY A 714 -18.31 -39.48 10.60
N GLY A 715 -18.42 -40.39 11.58
CA GLY A 715 -17.77 -41.69 11.61
C GLY A 715 -16.72 -41.83 12.71
N VAL A 716 -16.44 -43.10 13.06
CA VAL A 716 -15.38 -43.49 13.99
C VAL A 716 -14.46 -44.49 13.32
N TRP A 717 -13.15 -44.32 13.48
CA TRP A 717 -12.13 -45.20 12.92
C TRP A 717 -11.20 -45.72 14.00
N ILE A 718 -10.78 -46.97 13.86
CA ILE A 718 -9.56 -47.47 14.48
C ILE A 718 -8.46 -47.34 13.43
N GLN A 719 -7.39 -46.63 13.76
CA GLN A 719 -6.34 -46.26 12.83
C GLN A 719 -4.93 -46.41 13.43
N ASN A 720 -3.93 -46.26 12.56
CA ASN A 720 -2.51 -46.40 12.86
C ASN A 720 -2.13 -47.82 13.33
N VAL A 721 -2.69 -48.85 12.68
CA VAL A 721 -2.39 -50.27 12.95
C VAL A 721 -2.03 -50.97 11.66
N LYS A 722 -0.84 -51.60 11.58
CA LYS A 722 -0.34 -52.26 10.35
C LYS A 722 -1.32 -53.27 9.77
N ALA A 723 -1.96 -54.07 10.61
CA ALA A 723 -2.90 -55.10 10.18
C ALA A 723 -4.19 -54.54 9.53
N LEU A 724 -4.42 -53.22 9.64
CA LEU A 724 -5.53 -52.52 8.99
C LEU A 724 -5.12 -51.82 7.68
N LEU A 725 -3.89 -52.03 7.20
CA LEU A 725 -3.39 -51.44 5.96
C LEU A 725 -4.02 -52.16 4.76
N ALA A 726 -5.10 -51.59 4.22
CA ALA A 726 -5.96 -52.29 3.26
C ALA A 726 -6.27 -51.49 1.99
N ASP A 727 -6.44 -50.17 2.08
CA ASP A 727 -6.83 -49.34 0.94
C ASP A 727 -5.62 -48.56 0.36
N GLY A 728 -5.69 -48.21 -0.92
CA GLY A 728 -4.69 -47.36 -1.55
C GLY A 728 -4.63 -45.97 -0.91
N GLY A 729 -3.43 -45.39 -0.80
CA GLY A 729 -3.18 -44.12 -0.12
C GLY A 729 -3.02 -44.24 1.41
N GLN A 730 -3.06 -45.45 1.97
CA GLN A 730 -2.85 -45.69 3.40
C GLN A 730 -1.38 -45.99 3.72
N PHE A 731 -0.93 -45.59 4.92
CA PHE A 731 0.41 -45.87 5.42
C PHE A 731 0.43 -46.31 6.88
N TYR A 732 1.53 -46.97 7.28
CA TYR A 732 1.87 -47.28 8.65
C TYR A 732 3.38 -47.10 8.86
N LEU A 733 3.78 -46.37 9.90
CA LEU A 733 5.18 -46.23 10.30
C LEU A 733 5.46 -47.15 11.48
N ASP A 734 6.22 -48.22 11.25
CA ASP A 734 6.74 -49.04 12.32
C ASP A 734 7.97 -48.38 12.95
N ARG A 735 7.77 -47.81 14.14
CA ARG A 735 8.82 -47.09 14.88
C ARG A 735 9.85 -48.03 15.50
N ASN A 736 9.47 -49.28 15.76
CA ASN A 736 10.35 -50.28 16.36
C ASN A 736 11.25 -50.89 15.27
N ASP A 737 10.65 -51.26 14.15
CA ASP A 737 11.35 -51.87 13.02
C ASP A 737 11.95 -50.83 12.04
N SER A 738 11.76 -49.53 12.32
CA SER A 738 12.28 -48.41 11.52
C SER A 738 11.92 -48.55 10.04
N THR A 739 10.67 -48.94 9.77
CA THR A 739 10.17 -49.24 8.43
C THR A 739 8.84 -48.54 8.21
N VAL A 740 8.72 -47.84 7.08
CA VAL A 740 7.44 -47.29 6.62
C VAL A 740 6.81 -48.26 5.63
N TYR A 741 5.52 -48.51 5.79
CA TYR A 741 4.68 -49.30 4.90
C TYR A 741 3.67 -48.38 4.23
N TYR A 742 3.46 -48.53 2.93
CA TYR A 742 2.53 -47.73 2.14
C TYR A 742 1.83 -48.61 1.12
N LYS A 743 0.51 -48.47 1.00
CA LYS A 743 -0.25 -49.11 -0.07
C LYS A 743 -0.53 -48.06 -1.15
N PRO A 744 0.03 -48.18 -2.36
CA PRO A 744 -0.14 -47.19 -3.41
C PRO A 744 -1.60 -47.04 -3.86
N MET A 745 -1.96 -45.84 -4.31
CA MET A 745 -3.24 -45.65 -5.00
C MET A 745 -3.23 -46.34 -6.37
N GLU A 746 -4.42 -46.66 -6.89
CA GLU A 746 -4.53 -47.22 -8.24
C GLU A 746 -3.90 -46.27 -9.27
N GLY A 747 -2.98 -46.79 -10.09
CA GLY A 747 -2.25 -46.01 -11.11
C GLY A 747 -1.03 -45.24 -10.58
N GLU A 748 -0.68 -45.35 -9.31
CA GLU A 748 0.51 -44.74 -8.73
C GLU A 748 1.78 -45.56 -9.04
N ASP A 749 2.74 -44.94 -9.72
CA ASP A 749 4.02 -45.58 -10.07
C ASP A 749 5.07 -45.36 -8.95
N MET A 750 5.35 -46.43 -8.21
CA MET A 750 6.30 -46.43 -7.10
C MET A 750 7.77 -46.24 -7.53
N ALA A 751 8.10 -46.38 -8.82
CA ALA A 751 9.44 -46.09 -9.31
C ALA A 751 9.71 -44.58 -9.49
N THR A 752 8.66 -43.77 -9.64
CA THR A 752 8.76 -42.32 -9.89
C THR A 752 8.08 -41.47 -8.81
N VAL A 753 7.49 -42.12 -7.81
CA VAL A 753 6.79 -41.49 -6.69
C VAL A 753 7.70 -40.54 -5.89
N SER A 754 7.18 -39.37 -5.56
CA SER A 754 7.83 -38.44 -4.65
C SER A 754 7.27 -38.64 -3.24
N THR A 755 8.10 -39.13 -2.31
CA THR A 755 7.62 -39.47 -0.97
C THR A 755 8.49 -38.85 0.12
N TYR A 756 7.84 -38.18 1.08
CA TYR A 756 8.49 -37.52 2.21
C TYR A 756 7.78 -37.86 3.52
N LEU A 757 8.55 -38.19 4.54
CA LEU A 757 8.07 -38.28 5.91
C LEU A 757 8.32 -36.94 6.62
N GLY A 758 7.31 -36.33 7.22
CA GLY A 758 7.51 -35.10 8.01
C GLY A 758 8.27 -35.40 9.31
N ILE A 759 9.35 -34.67 9.62
CA ILE A 759 10.17 -34.89 10.82
C ILE A 759 10.10 -33.70 11.77
N GLU A 760 10.40 -32.51 11.27
CA GLU A 760 10.34 -31.28 12.07
C GLU A 760 8.90 -30.82 12.27
N GLU A 761 8.54 -30.40 13.49
CA GLU A 761 7.21 -29.81 13.74
C GLU A 761 7.16 -28.33 13.33
N VAL A 762 8.28 -27.63 13.50
CA VAL A 762 8.42 -26.19 13.25
C VAL A 762 9.57 -25.96 12.26
N LEU A 763 9.33 -25.19 11.22
CA LEU A 763 10.32 -24.92 10.18
C LEU A 763 10.99 -23.55 10.36
N MET A 764 10.23 -22.56 10.85
CA MET A 764 10.74 -21.21 11.05
C MET A 764 10.08 -20.53 12.26
N VAL A 765 10.90 -19.89 13.07
CA VAL A 765 10.48 -19.11 14.24
C VAL A 765 11.04 -17.69 14.13
N VAL A 766 10.16 -16.70 14.17
CA VAL A 766 10.50 -15.27 14.23
C VAL A 766 10.03 -14.75 15.58
N CYS A 767 10.95 -14.70 16.55
CA CYS A 767 10.58 -14.46 17.93
C CYS A 767 11.64 -13.68 18.70
N GLY A 768 11.18 -12.62 19.37
CA GLY A 768 12.00 -11.77 20.22
C GLY A 768 11.64 -11.96 21.68
N THR A 769 11.88 -10.90 22.45
CA THR A 769 11.29 -10.72 23.78
C THR A 769 10.31 -9.56 23.69
N TYR A 770 9.39 -9.42 24.64
CA TYR A 770 8.46 -8.29 24.62
C TYR A 770 9.19 -6.93 24.70
N GLU A 771 10.36 -6.90 25.36
CA GLU A 771 11.22 -5.71 25.46
C GLU A 771 12.08 -5.48 24.21
N LYS A 772 12.43 -6.56 23.51
CA LYS A 772 13.24 -6.54 22.27
C LYS A 772 12.57 -7.40 21.21
N PRO A 773 11.48 -6.92 20.60
CA PRO A 773 10.78 -7.66 19.57
C PRO A 773 11.60 -7.78 18.29
N VAL A 774 11.31 -8.78 17.45
CA VAL A 774 11.92 -8.89 16.11
C VAL A 774 11.21 -7.98 15.14
N HIS A 775 11.95 -7.30 14.25
CA HIS A 775 11.32 -6.40 13.29
C HIS A 775 12.06 -6.21 11.98
N ASP A 776 11.36 -5.61 11.01
CA ASP A 776 11.86 -5.24 9.69
C ASP A 776 12.41 -6.44 8.89
N LEU A 777 11.64 -7.53 8.88
CA LEU A 777 11.95 -8.74 8.11
C LEU A 777 10.95 -8.96 6.98
N HIS A 778 11.43 -9.48 5.86
CA HIS A 778 10.61 -9.81 4.70
C HIS A 778 10.99 -11.19 4.14
N PHE A 779 10.03 -12.09 4.00
CA PHE A 779 10.20 -13.39 3.35
C PHE A 779 9.45 -13.40 2.03
N LYS A 780 10.13 -13.77 0.95
CA LYS A 780 9.58 -13.67 -0.40
C LYS A 780 9.84 -14.89 -1.26
N GLY A 781 8.77 -15.49 -1.79
CA GLY A 781 8.86 -16.54 -2.81
C GLY A 781 9.24 -17.94 -2.31
N ILE A 782 9.46 -18.11 -1.01
CA ILE A 782 9.95 -19.36 -0.41
C ILE A 782 8.81 -20.38 -0.31
N THR A 783 9.11 -21.65 -0.59
CA THR A 783 8.21 -22.78 -0.34
C THR A 783 8.59 -23.48 0.96
N PHE A 784 7.63 -23.75 1.85
CA PHE A 784 7.81 -24.49 3.10
C PHE A 784 7.06 -25.82 3.02
N LYS A 785 7.75 -26.93 3.36
CA LYS A 785 7.24 -28.29 3.23
C LYS A 785 7.61 -29.25 4.35
N HIS A 786 6.83 -30.31 4.43
CA HIS A 786 7.11 -31.56 5.13
C HIS A 786 7.36 -31.39 6.62
N SER A 787 6.37 -30.82 7.34
CA SER A 787 6.39 -30.82 8.80
C SER A 787 5.51 -31.94 9.38
N THR A 788 5.64 -32.24 10.67
CA THR A 788 4.72 -33.14 11.39
C THR A 788 4.16 -32.50 12.66
N TRP A 789 3.35 -33.24 13.42
CA TRP A 789 2.92 -32.86 14.76
C TRP A 789 2.75 -34.10 15.61
N LEU A 790 3.63 -34.33 16.58
CA LEU A 790 3.73 -35.58 17.33
C LEU A 790 2.93 -35.58 18.63
N ARG A 791 2.50 -34.40 19.09
CA ARG A 791 1.78 -34.24 20.36
C ARG A 791 0.60 -35.22 20.57
N PRO A 792 -0.24 -35.52 19.56
CA PRO A 792 -1.31 -36.51 19.71
C PRO A 792 -0.84 -37.91 20.15
N ASP A 793 0.42 -38.29 19.91
CA ASP A 793 0.97 -39.57 20.37
C ASP A 793 1.09 -39.69 21.89
N THR A 794 1.01 -38.56 22.61
CA THR A 794 1.19 -38.54 24.07
C THR A 794 -0.17 -38.63 24.78
N TYR A 795 -1.06 -37.68 24.49
CA TYR A 795 -2.34 -37.51 25.19
C TYR A 795 -3.56 -37.58 24.28
N GLY A 796 -3.40 -38.02 23.03
CA GLY A 796 -4.45 -37.90 22.02
C GLY A 796 -4.69 -36.45 21.60
N TYR A 797 -5.83 -36.21 20.96
CA TYR A 797 -6.27 -34.89 20.51
C TYR A 797 -7.75 -34.73 20.87
N ILE A 798 -8.03 -33.96 21.92
CA ILE A 798 -9.40 -33.76 22.42
C ILE A 798 -9.84 -32.36 21.98
N ASP A 799 -10.12 -32.24 20.69
CA ASP A 799 -10.51 -30.99 20.05
C ASP A 799 -11.81 -30.43 20.63
N GLN A 800 -11.83 -29.12 20.79
CA GLN A 800 -12.97 -28.35 21.28
C GLN A 800 -13.51 -27.43 20.21
N GLN A 801 -12.63 -26.77 19.46
CA GLN A 801 -13.00 -26.00 18.29
C GLN A 801 -11.74 -25.49 17.58
N THR A 802 -11.68 -25.65 16.26
CA THR A 802 -10.70 -25.02 15.36
C THR A 802 -9.24 -25.12 15.81
N GLY A 803 -8.83 -26.27 16.37
CA GLY A 803 -7.45 -26.51 16.81
C GLY A 803 -7.20 -26.22 18.30
N GLY A 804 -8.16 -25.63 19.00
CA GLY A 804 -8.15 -25.53 20.45
C GLY A 804 -8.55 -26.85 21.10
N HIS A 805 -7.70 -27.40 21.96
CA HIS A 805 -7.86 -28.75 22.49
C HIS A 805 -7.49 -28.84 23.97
N MET A 806 -8.00 -29.85 24.68
CA MET A 806 -7.57 -30.10 26.08
C MET A 806 -6.12 -30.56 26.10
N GLY A 807 -5.28 -29.83 26.83
CA GLY A 807 -3.85 -29.85 26.57
C GLY A 807 -2.95 -30.60 27.55
N ASN A 808 -3.48 -31.08 28.67
CA ASN A 808 -2.69 -31.71 29.72
C ASN A 808 -3.26 -33.07 30.11
N ASP A 809 -2.48 -33.84 30.85
CA ASP A 809 -2.86 -35.15 31.42
C ASP A 809 -3.75 -35.01 32.67
N SER A 810 -4.55 -33.95 32.75
CA SER A 810 -5.40 -33.68 33.90
C SER A 810 -6.79 -34.23 33.65
N LEU A 811 -7.27 -35.05 34.57
CA LEU A 811 -8.67 -35.41 34.65
C LEU A 811 -9.46 -34.23 35.19
N TRP A 812 -10.40 -33.74 34.39
CA TRP A 812 -11.22 -32.59 34.77
C TRP A 812 -12.52 -33.04 35.43
N PRO A 813 -12.95 -32.43 36.53
CA PRO A 813 -14.19 -32.81 37.21
C PRO A 813 -15.45 -32.51 36.40
N ASN A 814 -15.36 -31.62 35.40
CA ASN A 814 -16.40 -31.27 34.45
C ASN A 814 -15.79 -30.44 33.31
N PHE A 815 -16.59 -30.17 32.28
CA PHE A 815 -16.17 -29.43 31.10
C PHE A 815 -15.68 -28.00 31.41
N GLU A 816 -16.34 -27.25 32.29
CA GLU A 816 -15.93 -25.86 32.57
C GLU A 816 -14.58 -25.77 33.27
N ALA A 817 -14.21 -26.78 34.06
CA ALA A 817 -12.91 -26.83 34.71
C ALA A 817 -11.75 -26.95 33.71
N SER A 818 -11.97 -27.53 32.53
CA SER A 818 -10.92 -27.71 31.52
C SER A 818 -10.70 -26.46 30.66
N ARG A 819 -11.74 -25.63 30.46
CA ARG A 819 -11.77 -24.50 29.52
C ARG A 819 -10.60 -23.51 29.66
N PRO A 820 -10.21 -23.07 30.87
CA PRO A 820 -9.10 -22.12 31.03
C PRO A 820 -7.73 -22.72 30.67
N HIS A 821 -7.67 -24.05 30.51
CA HIS A 821 -6.44 -24.82 30.32
C HIS A 821 -6.33 -25.44 28.92
N TRP A 822 -7.19 -25.05 27.99
CA TRP A 822 -7.05 -25.49 26.60
C TRP A 822 -5.78 -24.93 25.96
N TRP A 823 -5.21 -25.73 25.07
CA TRP A 823 -4.01 -25.41 24.32
C TRP A 823 -4.38 -25.21 22.86
N GLN A 824 -3.57 -24.41 22.18
CA GLN A 824 -3.71 -24.11 20.77
C GLN A 824 -2.83 -25.07 19.95
N MET A 825 -3.31 -25.50 18.80
CA MET A 825 -2.50 -26.25 17.84
C MET A 825 -1.34 -25.36 17.33
N PRO A 826 -0.08 -25.85 17.33
CA PRO A 826 1.06 -25.08 16.85
C PRO A 826 1.07 -24.95 15.32
N SER A 827 1.78 -23.94 14.83
CA SER A 827 2.04 -23.74 13.40
C SER A 827 3.49 -24.05 13.04
N ALA A 828 3.72 -24.47 11.79
CA ALA A 828 5.06 -24.75 11.27
C ALA A 828 5.91 -23.46 11.17
N ILE A 829 5.27 -22.32 10.87
CA ILE A 829 5.89 -21.01 10.92
C ILE A 829 5.30 -20.23 12.09
N GLN A 830 6.14 -19.70 12.96
CA GLN A 830 5.70 -19.05 14.20
C GLN A 830 6.28 -17.64 14.30
N VAL A 831 5.44 -16.65 14.55
CA VAL A 831 5.80 -15.23 14.68
C VAL A 831 5.21 -14.68 15.97
N SER A 832 6.02 -14.17 16.88
CA SER A 832 5.57 -13.60 18.16
C SER A 832 6.59 -12.59 18.69
N ALA A 833 6.17 -11.69 19.58
CA ALA A 833 7.03 -10.59 20.04
C ALA A 833 7.75 -9.93 18.85
N ALA A 834 6.98 -9.48 17.86
CA ALA A 834 7.51 -9.03 16.57
C ALA A 834 6.66 -7.92 15.93
N TYR A 835 7.29 -7.05 15.14
CA TYR A 835 6.56 -6.06 14.35
C TYR A 835 7.15 -5.79 12.97
N ASN A 836 6.35 -5.30 12.02
CA ASN A 836 6.80 -5.00 10.65
C ASN A 836 7.45 -6.22 9.96
N ILE A 837 6.72 -7.33 9.91
CA ILE A 837 7.15 -8.57 9.23
C ILE A 837 6.26 -8.78 8.02
N THR A 838 6.87 -9.12 6.88
CA THR A 838 6.12 -9.44 5.65
C THR A 838 6.45 -10.85 5.16
N ILE A 839 5.42 -11.63 4.84
CA ILE A 839 5.50 -12.95 4.22
C ILE A 839 4.73 -12.87 2.91
N GLU A 840 5.46 -12.73 1.80
CA GLU A 840 4.90 -12.42 0.48
C GLU A 840 5.18 -13.52 -0.55
N SER A 841 4.15 -13.93 -1.29
CA SER A 841 4.29 -14.86 -2.43
C SER A 841 4.96 -16.20 -2.08
N CYS A 842 4.86 -16.65 -0.82
CA CYS A 842 5.34 -17.93 -0.34
C CYS A 842 4.32 -19.05 -0.61
N THR A 843 4.79 -20.30 -0.56
CA THR A 843 3.93 -21.49 -0.65
C THR A 843 4.09 -22.33 0.61
N PHE A 844 2.98 -22.68 1.24
CA PHE A 844 2.91 -23.53 2.43
C PHE A 844 2.17 -24.79 2.05
N ARG A 845 2.86 -25.93 2.04
CA ARG A 845 2.21 -27.19 1.68
C ARG A 845 2.82 -28.39 2.36
N GLU A 846 2.03 -29.44 2.51
CA GLU A 846 2.47 -30.69 3.11
C GLU A 846 2.98 -30.45 4.55
N LEU A 847 2.16 -29.79 5.38
CA LEU A 847 2.49 -29.41 6.77
C LEU A 847 1.58 -30.16 7.75
N GLY A 848 2.15 -30.84 8.75
CA GLY A 848 1.42 -31.75 9.63
C GLY A 848 0.55 -31.12 10.72
N ALA A 849 0.69 -29.80 10.92
CA ALA A 849 -0.03 -28.97 11.87
C ALA A 849 -0.59 -27.72 11.17
N GLY A 850 -0.61 -26.58 11.87
CA GLY A 850 -0.90 -25.28 11.27
C GLY A 850 0.20 -24.78 10.32
N GLY A 851 -0.17 -23.85 9.44
CA GLY A 851 0.75 -23.23 8.48
C GLY A 851 1.54 -22.09 9.10
N ILE A 852 0.90 -20.92 9.25
CA ILE A 852 1.47 -19.72 9.86
C ILE A 852 0.72 -19.36 11.14
N GLY A 853 1.46 -19.18 12.22
CA GLY A 853 1.00 -18.75 13.53
C GLY A 853 1.54 -17.36 13.87
N VAL A 854 0.67 -16.38 14.10
CA VAL A 854 1.07 -15.01 14.47
C VAL A 854 0.48 -14.64 15.81
N GLY A 855 1.35 -14.39 16.79
CA GLY A 855 0.97 -14.08 18.16
C GLY A 855 0.11 -15.19 18.75
N ASN A 856 0.51 -16.45 18.61
CA ASN A 856 -0.16 -17.60 19.24
C ASN A 856 0.12 -17.69 20.74
N ASP A 857 -0.66 -18.48 21.47
CA ASP A 857 -0.43 -18.71 22.89
C ASP A 857 0.95 -19.31 23.16
N LYS A 858 1.47 -19.08 24.36
CA LYS A 858 2.73 -19.66 24.84
C LYS A 858 2.83 -21.17 24.64
N ASN A 859 1.72 -21.89 24.80
CA ASN A 859 1.69 -23.36 24.65
C ASN A 859 1.81 -23.84 23.19
N ALA A 860 1.61 -22.96 22.22
CA ALA A 860 1.66 -23.23 20.78
C ALA A 860 2.89 -22.61 20.10
N HIS A 861 3.80 -22.02 20.88
CA HIS A 861 5.00 -21.35 20.38
C HIS A 861 6.26 -22.00 20.95
N LEU A 862 7.21 -22.38 20.08
CA LEU A 862 8.40 -23.17 20.43
C LEU A 862 9.26 -22.50 21.51
N THR A 863 9.38 -21.17 21.49
CA THR A 863 10.17 -20.40 22.47
C THR A 863 9.47 -20.23 23.82
N GLY A 864 8.18 -20.55 23.92
CA GLY A 864 7.36 -20.21 25.07
C GLY A 864 7.05 -18.70 25.23
N VAL A 865 7.43 -17.87 24.26
CA VAL A 865 7.02 -16.47 24.14
C VAL A 865 5.93 -16.41 23.07
N GLY A 866 4.68 -16.15 23.49
CA GLY A 866 3.53 -16.05 22.59
C GLY A 866 3.10 -14.60 22.35
N LEU A 867 2.00 -14.41 21.64
CA LEU A 867 1.33 -13.11 21.43
C LEU A 867 2.29 -11.97 20.97
N GLY A 868 1.90 -10.71 21.17
CA GLY A 868 2.75 -9.52 20.97
C GLY A 868 3.22 -9.31 19.54
N ALA A 869 2.28 -9.27 18.60
CA ALA A 869 2.57 -9.08 17.18
C ALA A 869 1.89 -7.82 16.63
N ASN A 870 2.61 -7.01 15.86
CA ASN A 870 2.09 -5.77 15.26
C ASN A 870 2.53 -5.56 13.80
N ASN A 871 1.64 -5.08 12.93
CA ASN A 871 1.98 -4.75 11.53
C ASN A 871 2.63 -5.93 10.79
N ILE A 872 1.90 -7.05 10.71
CA ILE A 872 2.37 -8.28 10.05
C ILE A 872 1.55 -8.51 8.79
N HIS A 873 2.22 -8.67 7.65
CA HIS A 873 1.60 -8.85 6.34
C HIS A 873 1.80 -10.27 5.83
N ILE A 874 0.71 -10.98 5.56
CA ILE A 874 0.68 -12.31 4.93
C ILE A 874 -0.01 -12.11 3.58
N ASP A 875 0.76 -11.75 2.55
CA ASP A 875 0.22 -11.31 1.25
C ASP A 875 0.55 -12.27 0.10
N GLY A 876 -0.46 -12.67 -0.66
CA GLY A 876 -0.24 -13.34 -1.94
C GLY A 876 0.29 -14.77 -1.83
N ASN A 877 0.09 -15.47 -0.72
CA ASN A 877 0.64 -16.80 -0.48
C ASN A 877 -0.31 -17.92 -0.98
N TYR A 878 0.23 -19.13 -1.13
CA TYR A 878 -0.53 -20.32 -1.51
C TYR A 878 -0.45 -21.40 -0.42
N PHE A 879 -1.62 -21.89 0.02
CA PHE A 879 -1.76 -22.91 1.06
C PHE A 879 -2.48 -24.13 0.50
N THR A 880 -1.84 -25.29 0.55
CA THR A 880 -2.49 -26.56 0.18
C THR A 880 -1.91 -27.72 0.98
N GLN A 881 -2.72 -28.70 1.39
CA GLN A 881 -2.24 -29.80 2.22
C GLN A 881 -1.56 -29.33 3.51
N VAL A 882 -2.07 -28.24 4.11
CA VAL A 882 -1.79 -27.91 5.51
C VAL A 882 -2.83 -28.66 6.35
N MET A 883 -2.39 -29.50 7.28
CA MET A 883 -3.27 -30.44 7.97
C MET A 883 -4.13 -29.79 9.06
N GLY A 884 -3.67 -28.68 9.63
CA GLY A 884 -4.37 -27.88 10.64
C GLY A 884 -4.79 -26.51 10.11
N ASN A 885 -4.88 -25.52 11.01
CA ASN A 885 -5.22 -24.15 10.62
C ASN A 885 -4.15 -23.56 9.68
N SER A 886 -4.51 -23.07 8.50
CA SER A 886 -3.50 -22.55 7.56
C SER A 886 -2.89 -21.23 8.03
N ILE A 887 -3.71 -20.33 8.56
CA ILE A 887 -3.29 -19.11 9.26
C ILE A 887 -4.02 -19.05 10.61
N THR A 888 -3.25 -18.91 11.69
CA THR A 888 -3.78 -18.69 13.05
C THR A 888 -3.20 -17.40 13.61
N VAL A 889 -4.06 -16.43 13.94
CA VAL A 889 -3.65 -15.14 14.51
C VAL A 889 -4.28 -14.94 15.89
N GLY A 890 -3.46 -14.56 16.86
CA GLY A 890 -3.82 -14.47 18.27
C GLY A 890 -3.83 -15.84 18.96
N GLY A 891 -4.22 -15.83 20.24
CA GLY A 891 -4.33 -17.02 21.10
C GLY A 891 -5.76 -17.29 21.55
N ILE A 892 -5.96 -18.43 22.20
CA ILE A 892 -7.26 -18.89 22.74
C ILE A 892 -7.34 -18.78 24.27
N GLN A 893 -6.21 -18.55 24.95
CA GLN A 893 -6.17 -18.41 26.40
C GLN A 893 -6.56 -17.00 26.87
N ALA A 894 -6.79 -16.87 28.17
CA ALA A 894 -7.23 -15.62 28.79
C ALA A 894 -6.31 -14.43 28.49
N ASP A 895 -5.00 -14.64 28.47
CA ASP A 895 -4.01 -13.60 28.12
C ASP A 895 -4.15 -13.08 26.69
N ALA A 896 -4.70 -13.87 25.75
CA ALA A 896 -4.98 -13.38 24.41
C ALA A 896 -6.17 -12.40 24.39
N HIS A 897 -7.15 -12.60 25.27
CA HIS A 897 -8.32 -11.74 25.41
C HIS A 897 -8.07 -10.52 26.31
N HIS A 898 -7.41 -10.73 27.45
CA HIS A 898 -7.00 -9.73 28.44
C HIS A 898 -5.51 -9.89 28.76
N PRO A 899 -4.63 -9.32 27.91
CA PRO A 899 -3.20 -9.46 28.10
C PRO A 899 -2.74 -8.95 29.45
N SER A 900 -1.99 -9.77 30.18
CA SER A 900 -1.36 -9.40 31.46
C SER A 900 -0.37 -8.22 31.33
N GLN A 901 0.12 -7.94 30.12
CA GLN A 901 0.93 -6.77 29.80
C GLN A 901 0.59 -6.20 28.41
N PRO A 902 0.72 -4.87 28.19
CA PRO A 902 0.31 -4.24 26.93
C PRO A 902 1.04 -4.75 25.69
N GLU A 903 2.29 -5.18 25.82
CA GLU A 903 3.17 -5.65 24.73
C GLU A 903 2.67 -6.96 24.11
N MET A 904 1.81 -7.70 24.81
CA MET A 904 1.22 -8.95 24.34
C MET A 904 0.05 -8.73 23.37
N VAL A 905 -0.44 -7.50 23.20
CA VAL A 905 -1.55 -7.21 22.28
C VAL A 905 -1.18 -7.57 20.83
N VAL A 906 -2.06 -8.34 20.17
CA VAL A 906 -1.95 -8.65 18.74
C VAL A 906 -2.77 -7.66 17.93
N SER A 907 -2.13 -6.94 17.01
CA SER A 907 -2.76 -5.85 16.28
C SER A 907 -2.21 -5.65 14.87
N ASP A 908 -3.00 -5.04 13.99
CA ASP A 908 -2.54 -4.65 12.64
C ASP A 908 -1.97 -5.84 11.83
N ILE A 909 -2.70 -6.97 11.85
CA ILE A 909 -2.32 -8.18 11.12
C ILE A 909 -3.15 -8.27 9.85
N HIS A 910 -2.50 -8.43 8.70
CA HIS A 910 -3.15 -8.41 7.39
C HIS A 910 -2.93 -9.72 6.64
N ALA A 911 -4.00 -10.49 6.46
CA ALA A 911 -4.01 -11.67 5.59
C ALA A 911 -4.71 -11.33 4.27
N SER A 912 -3.94 -11.10 3.21
CA SER A 912 -4.44 -10.59 1.94
C SER A 912 -4.03 -11.39 0.72
N ASN A 913 -4.92 -11.50 -0.28
CA ASN A 913 -4.60 -12.10 -1.58
C ASN A 913 -4.08 -13.55 -1.53
N ASN A 914 -4.38 -14.30 -0.47
CA ASN A 914 -3.93 -15.67 -0.31
C ASN A 914 -4.93 -16.66 -0.93
N ILE A 915 -4.43 -17.83 -1.34
CA ILE A 915 -5.24 -18.90 -1.91
C ILE A 915 -5.12 -20.15 -1.03
N PHE A 916 -6.25 -20.73 -0.66
CA PHE A 916 -6.36 -21.92 0.19
C PHE A 916 -7.14 -23.01 -0.54
N ASN A 917 -6.50 -24.16 -0.73
CA ASN A 917 -7.11 -25.30 -1.41
C ASN A 917 -6.77 -26.62 -0.73
N ASN A 918 -7.79 -27.40 -0.39
CA ASN A 918 -7.62 -28.76 0.15
C ASN A 918 -6.69 -28.75 1.39
N ASN A 919 -7.07 -27.95 2.38
CA ASN A 919 -6.42 -27.84 3.67
C ASN A 919 -7.26 -28.56 4.73
N SER A 920 -6.72 -28.66 5.95
CA SER A 920 -7.36 -29.30 7.09
C SER A 920 -7.67 -30.79 6.88
N VAL A 921 -6.92 -31.49 6.01
CA VAL A 921 -7.28 -32.85 5.57
C VAL A 921 -7.13 -33.90 6.68
N LEU A 922 -6.16 -33.74 7.58
CA LEU A 922 -5.96 -34.66 8.71
C LEU A 922 -6.70 -34.19 9.96
N TRP A 923 -6.70 -32.88 10.27
CA TRP A 923 -7.42 -32.31 11.41
C TRP A 923 -8.63 -31.54 10.87
N SER A 924 -9.71 -32.27 10.57
CA SER A 924 -10.78 -31.79 9.67
C SER A 924 -11.68 -30.72 10.26
N SER A 925 -11.65 -30.53 11.58
CA SER A 925 -12.33 -29.44 12.30
C SER A 925 -11.57 -28.11 12.29
N THR A 926 -10.36 -28.06 11.74
CA THR A 926 -9.57 -26.83 11.61
C THR A 926 -9.99 -26.02 10.37
N VAL A 927 -9.49 -24.79 10.26
CA VAL A 927 -9.94 -23.84 9.22
C VAL A 927 -8.78 -23.16 8.49
N PRO A 928 -8.98 -22.71 7.25
CA PRO A 928 -8.00 -21.93 6.50
C PRO A 928 -7.50 -20.70 7.27
N ILE A 929 -8.41 -19.92 7.84
CA ILE A 929 -8.07 -18.68 8.55
C ILE A 929 -8.81 -18.64 9.88
N LEU A 930 -8.04 -18.59 10.97
CA LEU A 930 -8.53 -18.34 12.32
C LEU A 930 -7.87 -17.07 12.87
N PHE A 931 -8.65 -16.01 13.03
CA PHE A 931 -8.25 -14.82 13.79
C PHE A 931 -9.00 -14.84 15.11
N THR A 932 -8.31 -14.89 16.24
CA THR A 932 -8.93 -14.90 17.56
C THR A 932 -9.09 -13.47 18.08
N TYR A 933 -8.40 -13.09 19.16
CA TYR A 933 -8.50 -11.77 19.76
C TYR A 933 -7.48 -10.80 19.16
N THR A 934 -7.88 -10.08 18.11
CA THR A 934 -7.03 -9.10 17.41
C THR A 934 -7.67 -7.72 17.35
N GLN A 935 -6.87 -6.68 17.16
CA GLN A 935 -7.39 -5.33 16.84
C GLN A 935 -6.79 -4.74 15.57
N PHE A 936 -7.56 -3.89 14.87
CA PHE A 936 -7.10 -3.21 13.64
C PHE A 936 -6.61 -4.15 12.54
N SER A 937 -7.02 -5.42 12.58
CA SER A 937 -6.50 -6.47 11.69
C SER A 937 -7.46 -6.74 10.55
N SER A 938 -6.97 -7.26 9.43
CA SER A 938 -7.79 -7.46 8.23
C SER A 938 -7.57 -8.80 7.53
N ILE A 939 -8.66 -9.42 7.09
CA ILE A 939 -8.67 -10.62 6.23
C ILE A 939 -9.34 -10.22 4.92
N THR A 940 -8.54 -9.98 3.87
CA THR A 940 -9.07 -9.38 2.65
C THR A 940 -8.67 -10.09 1.36
N HIS A 941 -9.61 -10.22 0.42
CA HIS A 941 -9.31 -10.69 -0.93
C HIS A 941 -8.66 -12.08 -1.00
N ASN A 942 -9.07 -13.02 -0.13
CA ASN A 942 -8.55 -14.40 -0.14
C ASN A 942 -9.49 -15.36 -0.89
N ASP A 943 -8.92 -16.35 -1.59
CA ASP A 943 -9.65 -17.45 -2.23
C ASP A 943 -9.61 -18.68 -1.32
N ILE A 944 -10.77 -19.15 -0.86
CA ILE A 944 -10.89 -20.29 0.03
C ILE A 944 -11.82 -21.33 -0.59
N TYR A 945 -11.30 -22.52 -0.87
CA TYR A 945 -12.11 -23.57 -1.45
C TYR A 945 -11.64 -25.00 -1.15
N ASN A 946 -12.56 -25.96 -1.26
CA ASN A 946 -12.35 -27.37 -0.90
C ASN A 946 -11.90 -27.52 0.56
N GLN A 947 -12.77 -27.16 1.49
CA GLN A 947 -12.48 -27.15 2.93
C GLN A 947 -13.42 -28.07 3.70
N PRO A 948 -12.92 -28.83 4.69
CA PRO A 948 -13.74 -29.79 5.42
C PRO A 948 -14.78 -29.13 6.34
N TYR A 949 -14.47 -27.97 6.93
CA TYR A 949 -15.29 -27.26 7.91
C TYR A 949 -15.61 -25.82 7.46
N SER A 950 -15.35 -24.80 8.28
CA SER A 950 -15.63 -23.40 8.00
C SER A 950 -14.56 -22.75 7.09
N GLY A 951 -14.90 -21.61 6.48
CA GLY A 951 -13.97 -20.83 5.66
C GLY A 951 -13.07 -19.91 6.50
N ILE A 952 -13.67 -18.90 7.13
CA ILE A 952 -13.00 -17.92 7.99
C ILE A 952 -13.66 -17.95 9.37
N CYS A 953 -12.86 -18.11 10.43
CA CYS A 953 -13.32 -17.94 11.81
C CYS A 953 -12.69 -16.69 12.44
N HIS A 954 -13.51 -15.84 13.04
CA HIS A 954 -13.09 -14.62 13.72
C HIS A 954 -13.62 -14.53 15.16
N GLY A 955 -12.74 -14.34 16.13
CA GLY A 955 -13.04 -14.44 17.55
C GLY A 955 -12.93 -15.87 18.11
N TYR A 956 -13.00 -15.99 19.44
CA TYR A 956 -12.92 -17.26 20.15
C TYR A 956 -13.60 -17.18 21.53
N GLY A 957 -13.83 -18.32 22.19
CA GLY A 957 -14.15 -18.38 23.61
C GLY A 957 -15.60 -18.09 24.00
N TRP A 958 -16.52 -17.99 23.03
CA TRP A 958 -17.98 -17.86 23.24
C TRP A 958 -18.39 -16.76 24.23
N GLY A 959 -17.66 -15.64 24.25
CA GLY A 959 -17.91 -14.52 25.15
C GLY A 959 -17.66 -14.79 26.64
N SER A 960 -17.08 -15.94 27.00
CA SER A 960 -16.79 -16.27 28.41
C SER A 960 -15.81 -15.29 29.06
N ASN A 961 -14.92 -14.67 28.27
CA ASN A 961 -13.98 -13.66 28.73
C ASN A 961 -14.45 -12.23 28.46
N ASP A 962 -15.61 -12.03 27.81
CA ASP A 962 -16.10 -10.67 27.56
C ASP A 962 -16.39 -9.91 28.88
N GLU A 963 -16.43 -8.58 28.81
CA GLU A 963 -16.90 -7.72 29.91
C GLU A 963 -18.25 -8.21 30.47
N GLY A 964 -18.26 -8.53 31.76
CA GLY A 964 -19.41 -9.04 32.50
C GLY A 964 -19.71 -10.53 32.29
N GLY A 965 -18.97 -11.20 31.40
CA GLY A 965 -19.19 -12.59 31.01
C GLY A 965 -20.55 -12.85 30.35
N SER A 966 -20.82 -14.11 29.99
CA SER A 966 -22.17 -14.53 29.60
C SER A 966 -22.94 -15.13 30.80
N PRO A 967 -24.24 -14.79 30.97
CA PRO A 967 -25.10 -15.40 31.99
C PRO A 967 -25.17 -16.93 31.92
N GLU A 968 -24.98 -17.51 30.73
CA GLU A 968 -24.98 -18.96 30.55
C GLU A 968 -23.80 -19.60 31.29
N TYR A 969 -22.61 -19.00 31.19
CA TYR A 969 -21.42 -19.47 31.87
C TYR A 969 -21.45 -19.24 33.38
N VAL A 970 -22.25 -18.28 33.86
CA VAL A 970 -22.53 -18.13 35.30
C VAL A 970 -23.32 -19.33 35.81
N LYS A 971 -24.40 -19.72 35.10
CA LYS A 971 -25.24 -20.88 35.47
C LYS A 971 -24.44 -22.17 35.49
N ARG A 972 -23.53 -22.34 34.51
CA ARG A 972 -22.64 -23.51 34.38
C ARG A 972 -21.51 -23.55 35.41
N GLY A 973 -21.26 -22.44 36.11
CA GLY A 973 -20.22 -22.35 37.13
C GLY A 973 -18.80 -22.21 36.59
N LEU A 974 -18.62 -21.71 35.36
CA LEU A 974 -17.30 -21.51 34.74
C LEU A 974 -16.41 -20.58 35.57
N TYR A 975 -16.98 -19.52 36.14
CA TYR A 975 -16.22 -18.53 36.92
C TYR A 975 -15.75 -19.04 38.31
N ARG A 976 -15.92 -20.34 38.60
CA ARG A 976 -15.21 -21.02 39.69
C ARG A 976 -13.77 -21.38 39.29
N TYR A 977 -13.48 -21.42 37.99
CA TYR A 977 -12.21 -21.87 37.41
C TYR A 977 -11.46 -20.77 36.65
N GLN A 978 -12.14 -19.68 36.25
CA GLN A 978 -11.52 -18.50 35.63
C GLN A 978 -12.11 -17.20 36.18
N PRO A 979 -11.37 -16.07 36.11
CA PRO A 979 -11.90 -14.78 36.52
C PRO A 979 -13.09 -14.35 35.66
N LEU A 980 -13.99 -13.56 36.28
CA LEU A 980 -15.01 -12.79 35.58
C LEU A 980 -14.44 -11.40 35.31
N TYR A 981 -14.27 -11.03 34.04
CA TYR A 981 -13.68 -9.75 33.67
C TYR A 981 -14.73 -8.63 33.66
N ASP A 982 -14.37 -7.48 34.25
CA ASP A 982 -15.16 -6.24 34.21
C ASP A 982 -14.64 -5.22 33.18
N THR A 983 -13.50 -5.52 32.54
CA THR A 983 -12.91 -4.70 31.49
C THR A 983 -13.29 -5.19 30.09
N PRO A 984 -13.44 -4.29 29.10
CA PRO A 984 -13.77 -4.65 27.72
C PRO A 984 -12.69 -5.51 27.07
N THR A 985 -13.10 -6.29 26.07
CA THR A 985 -12.20 -7.07 25.20
C THR A 985 -11.20 -6.19 24.45
N VAL A 986 -10.01 -6.74 24.17
CA VAL A 986 -9.06 -6.11 23.24
C VAL A 986 -9.50 -6.23 21.78
N MET A 987 -10.38 -7.19 21.46
CA MET A 987 -10.79 -7.49 20.09
C MET A 987 -11.70 -6.39 19.52
N LYS A 988 -11.25 -5.64 18.51
CA LYS A 988 -12.02 -4.51 17.92
C LYS A 988 -11.47 -4.00 16.59
N ASN A 989 -12.29 -3.26 15.85
CA ASN A 989 -11.90 -2.55 14.62
C ASN A 989 -11.26 -3.46 13.56
N ASN A 990 -11.69 -4.72 13.44
CA ASN A 990 -11.18 -5.63 12.43
C ASN A 990 -12.00 -5.53 11.12
N LEU A 991 -11.42 -6.01 10.01
CA LEU A 991 -12.04 -5.97 8.69
C LEU A 991 -11.97 -7.36 8.02
N ILE A 992 -13.10 -7.91 7.60
CA ILE A 992 -13.17 -9.13 6.80
C ILE A 992 -13.83 -8.77 5.47
N GLU A 993 -13.03 -8.53 4.42
CA GLU A 993 -13.53 -7.91 3.19
C GLU A 993 -13.15 -8.63 1.90
N GLY A 994 -14.14 -8.80 1.01
CA GLY A 994 -13.86 -9.16 -0.38
C GLY A 994 -13.29 -10.58 -0.54
N ASN A 995 -13.53 -11.49 0.40
CA ASN A 995 -13.06 -12.88 0.29
C ASN A 995 -14.02 -13.72 -0.56
N LEU A 996 -13.46 -14.70 -1.28
CA LEU A 996 -14.19 -15.68 -2.07
C LEU A 996 -14.15 -17.02 -1.35
N ILE A 997 -15.31 -17.56 -0.98
CA ILE A 997 -15.39 -18.78 -0.15
C ILE A 997 -16.39 -19.76 -0.77
N HIS A 998 -15.95 -20.95 -1.16
CA HIS A 998 -16.83 -21.95 -1.78
C HIS A 998 -16.38 -23.39 -1.53
N HIS A 999 -17.26 -24.37 -1.72
CA HIS A 999 -16.95 -25.79 -1.49
C HIS A 999 -16.35 -26.03 -0.08
N PHE A 1000 -16.98 -25.45 0.93
CA PHE A 1000 -16.62 -25.64 2.34
C PHE A 1000 -17.67 -26.50 3.06
N GLY A 1001 -17.35 -26.99 4.26
CA GLY A 1001 -18.21 -27.87 5.03
C GLY A 1001 -18.39 -29.26 4.42
N GLN A 1002 -17.31 -29.79 3.82
CA GLN A 1002 -17.33 -31.07 3.11
C GLN A 1002 -17.42 -32.31 4.04
N SER A 1003 -17.00 -32.20 5.30
CA SER A 1003 -16.93 -33.34 6.23
C SER A 1003 -17.38 -33.04 7.66
N HIS A 1004 -17.94 -31.87 7.90
CA HIS A 1004 -18.41 -31.39 9.21
C HIS A 1004 -19.74 -30.66 9.08
N THR A 1005 -20.42 -30.42 10.20
CA THR A 1005 -21.67 -29.61 10.28
C THR A 1005 -21.43 -28.40 11.19
N ASP A 1006 -22.44 -27.57 11.48
CA ASP A 1006 -22.29 -26.40 12.37
C ASP A 1006 -21.16 -25.44 11.95
N PHE A 1007 -21.16 -25.07 10.66
CA PHE A 1007 -20.09 -24.29 10.03
C PHE A 1007 -20.61 -23.05 9.31
N GLY A 1008 -19.73 -22.07 9.10
CA GLY A 1008 -20.02 -20.86 8.32
C GLY A 1008 -18.95 -20.58 7.27
N GLY A 1009 -19.33 -19.90 6.19
CA GLY A 1009 -18.34 -19.32 5.28
C GLY A 1009 -17.51 -18.26 6.00
N VAL A 1010 -18.19 -17.32 6.67
CA VAL A 1010 -17.61 -16.46 7.70
C VAL A 1010 -18.33 -16.73 9.01
N TYR A 1011 -17.59 -17.24 9.99
CA TYR A 1011 -18.03 -17.59 11.33
C TYR A 1011 -17.43 -16.60 12.35
N THR A 1012 -18.23 -16.13 13.30
CA THR A 1012 -17.74 -15.22 14.36
C THR A 1012 -18.09 -15.68 15.77
N LEU A 1013 -17.27 -15.31 16.75
CA LEU A 1013 -17.50 -15.48 18.19
C LEU A 1013 -17.13 -14.21 18.97
N SER A 1014 -17.74 -14.06 20.15
CA SER A 1014 -17.39 -13.01 21.13
C SER A 1014 -17.61 -11.57 20.66
N ARG A 1015 -17.50 -10.62 21.59
CA ARG A 1015 -17.69 -9.20 21.29
C ARG A 1015 -16.55 -8.65 20.45
N SER A 1016 -16.88 -8.05 19.30
CA SER A 1016 -15.88 -7.42 18.44
C SER A 1016 -16.32 -6.02 17.99
N PRO A 1017 -16.21 -4.99 18.83
CA PRO A 1017 -16.73 -3.65 18.53
C PRO A 1017 -16.09 -3.05 17.27
N ASN A 1018 -16.92 -2.39 16.46
CA ASN A 1018 -16.55 -1.73 15.21
C ASN A 1018 -15.90 -2.65 14.16
N THR A 1019 -15.99 -3.97 14.33
CA THR A 1019 -15.55 -4.90 13.29
C THR A 1019 -16.55 -4.91 12.15
N THR A 1020 -16.00 -5.00 10.94
CA THR A 1020 -16.75 -4.95 9.70
C THR A 1020 -16.52 -6.22 8.89
N VAL A 1021 -17.59 -6.82 8.39
CA VAL A 1021 -17.58 -7.93 7.44
C VAL A 1021 -18.26 -7.47 6.17
N SER A 1022 -17.51 -7.31 5.08
CA SER A 1022 -18.02 -6.67 3.87
C SER A 1022 -17.66 -7.32 2.54
N SER A 1023 -18.55 -7.21 1.56
CA SER A 1023 -18.22 -7.56 0.16
C SER A 1023 -17.72 -9.00 -0.05
N ASN A 1024 -17.92 -9.93 0.89
CA ASN A 1024 -17.53 -11.32 0.75
C ASN A 1024 -18.52 -12.05 -0.16
N PHE A 1025 -18.01 -12.95 -1.00
CA PHE A 1025 -18.84 -13.81 -1.84
C PHE A 1025 -18.67 -15.27 -1.44
N ILE A 1026 -19.76 -15.85 -0.97
CA ILE A 1026 -19.81 -17.15 -0.33
C ILE A 1026 -20.85 -17.99 -1.05
N TYR A 1027 -20.49 -19.12 -1.63
CA TYR A 1027 -21.42 -19.96 -2.41
C TYR A 1027 -21.03 -21.43 -2.37
N ASP A 1028 -21.91 -22.29 -2.88
CA ASP A 1028 -21.63 -23.72 -3.05
C ASP A 1028 -21.19 -24.45 -1.77
N ALA A 1029 -22.07 -24.44 -0.77
CA ALA A 1029 -21.90 -25.16 0.48
C ALA A 1029 -23.25 -25.56 1.08
N GLY A 1030 -23.24 -26.62 1.90
CA GLY A 1030 -24.44 -27.26 2.46
C GLY A 1030 -25.22 -26.45 3.50
N TRP A 1031 -24.57 -25.47 4.13
CA TRP A 1031 -25.03 -24.83 5.37
C TRP A 1031 -25.01 -23.29 5.27
N GLN A 1032 -24.52 -22.58 6.28
CA GLN A 1032 -24.71 -21.13 6.41
C GLN A 1032 -23.57 -20.34 5.75
N ALA A 1033 -23.88 -19.19 5.16
CA ALA A 1033 -22.87 -18.30 4.59
C ALA A 1033 -22.22 -17.43 5.68
N LEU A 1034 -23.01 -16.62 6.38
CA LEU A 1034 -22.58 -15.80 7.50
C LEU A 1034 -23.17 -16.37 8.80
N TYR A 1035 -22.29 -16.75 9.74
CA TYR A 1035 -22.68 -17.40 10.98
C TYR A 1035 -22.10 -16.68 12.20
N PRO A 1036 -22.81 -15.68 12.73
CA PRO A 1036 -22.50 -15.11 14.04
C PRO A 1036 -22.93 -16.05 15.16
N ASP A 1037 -21.98 -16.71 15.80
CA ASP A 1037 -22.21 -17.64 16.91
C ASP A 1037 -22.13 -16.93 18.28
N GLU A 1038 -22.13 -17.69 19.38
CA GLU A 1038 -22.26 -17.20 20.75
C GLU A 1038 -21.43 -15.94 21.05
N ALA A 1039 -22.12 -14.96 21.65
CA ALA A 1039 -21.62 -13.64 22.01
C ALA A 1039 -21.12 -12.76 20.85
N SER A 1040 -21.33 -13.15 19.59
CA SER A 1040 -21.06 -12.27 18.45
C SER A 1040 -21.91 -11.01 18.52
N ARG A 1041 -21.25 -9.88 18.81
CA ARG A 1041 -21.92 -8.59 18.98
C ARG A 1041 -21.08 -7.39 18.55
N ASN A 1042 -21.79 -6.32 18.18
CA ASN A 1042 -21.23 -5.06 17.69
C ASN A 1042 -20.45 -5.18 16.36
N ILE A 1043 -20.84 -6.14 15.51
CA ILE A 1043 -20.27 -6.36 14.18
C ILE A 1043 -21.20 -5.77 13.12
N THR A 1044 -20.61 -5.11 12.11
CA THR A 1044 -21.34 -4.60 10.95
C THR A 1044 -21.11 -5.50 9.75
N TRP A 1045 -22.17 -6.06 9.20
CA TRP A 1045 -22.18 -6.95 8.04
C TRP A 1045 -22.78 -6.20 6.86
N TYR A 1046 -22.01 -5.87 5.83
CA TYR A 1046 -22.56 -5.16 4.68
C TYR A 1046 -22.08 -5.61 3.30
N ASN A 1047 -22.95 -5.57 2.30
CA ASN A 1047 -22.59 -5.91 0.92
C ASN A 1047 -22.07 -7.35 0.72
N ASN A 1048 -22.36 -8.27 1.63
CA ASN A 1048 -21.98 -9.68 1.47
C ASN A 1048 -23.00 -10.43 0.61
N LEU A 1049 -22.52 -11.46 -0.08
CA LEU A 1049 -23.30 -12.32 -0.96
C LEU A 1049 -23.18 -13.77 -0.49
N GLY A 1050 -24.27 -14.34 0.03
CA GLY A 1050 -24.34 -15.72 0.53
C GLY A 1050 -25.31 -16.60 -0.28
N PHE A 1051 -24.76 -17.34 -1.24
CA PHE A 1051 -25.48 -18.23 -2.15
C PHE A 1051 -25.19 -19.72 -1.85
N THR A 1052 -25.35 -20.11 -0.58
CA THR A 1052 -25.26 -21.51 -0.13
C THR A 1052 -26.63 -22.20 -0.20
N SER A 1053 -26.70 -23.51 0.06
CA SER A 1053 -27.97 -24.21 0.19
C SER A 1053 -28.63 -24.03 1.56
N GLY A 1054 -27.95 -23.42 2.53
CA GLY A 1054 -28.51 -22.97 3.79
C GLY A 1054 -28.72 -21.45 3.84
N LYS A 1055 -28.85 -20.92 5.05
CA LYS A 1055 -29.16 -19.49 5.28
C LYS A 1055 -27.97 -18.60 4.95
N TYR A 1056 -28.21 -17.46 4.31
CA TYR A 1056 -27.12 -16.51 4.05
C TYR A 1056 -26.63 -15.82 5.33
N TYR A 1057 -27.51 -15.62 6.31
CA TYR A 1057 -27.20 -15.06 7.63
C TYR A 1057 -27.94 -15.89 8.70
N ALA A 1058 -27.22 -16.41 9.69
CA ALA A 1058 -27.78 -17.31 10.69
C ALA A 1058 -27.22 -17.02 12.09
N PRO A 1059 -27.64 -15.95 12.77
CA PRO A 1059 -27.14 -15.64 14.10
C PRO A 1059 -27.60 -16.69 15.12
N ASN A 1060 -26.71 -17.11 16.02
CA ASN A 1060 -27.03 -17.96 17.16
C ASN A 1060 -27.69 -17.13 18.29
N ASP A 1061 -28.85 -16.54 18.02
CA ASP A 1061 -29.53 -15.54 18.88
C ASP A 1061 -30.80 -16.07 19.60
N TRP A 1062 -31.03 -17.37 19.54
CA TRP A 1062 -32.21 -18.02 20.12
C TRP A 1062 -32.08 -18.31 21.62
N ILE A 1063 -30.86 -18.36 22.17
CA ILE A 1063 -30.62 -18.42 23.62
C ILE A 1063 -30.32 -17.00 24.14
N PRO A 1064 -31.18 -16.42 25.01
CA PRO A 1064 -30.97 -15.10 25.60
C PRO A 1064 -29.61 -14.90 26.26
N GLU A 1065 -29.17 -15.92 26.99
CA GLU A 1065 -28.01 -15.92 27.86
C GLU A 1065 -26.68 -15.96 27.10
N GLN A 1066 -26.71 -16.32 25.81
CA GLN A 1066 -25.55 -16.38 24.92
C GLN A 1066 -25.12 -15.02 24.36
N LEU A 1067 -25.93 -13.96 24.55
CA LEU A 1067 -25.60 -12.56 24.22
C LEU A 1067 -25.25 -12.28 22.73
N THR A 1068 -25.57 -13.17 21.80
CA THR A 1068 -25.48 -12.90 20.36
C THR A 1068 -26.50 -11.83 19.96
N GLY A 1069 -26.04 -10.69 19.43
CA GLY A 1069 -26.94 -9.55 19.16
C GLY A 1069 -26.23 -8.24 18.85
N TRP A 1070 -26.97 -7.13 18.78
CA TRP A 1070 -26.43 -5.78 18.49
C TRP A 1070 -25.59 -5.70 17.21
N ASN A 1071 -25.80 -6.63 16.27
CA ASN A 1071 -25.15 -6.61 14.98
C ASN A 1071 -25.95 -5.74 14.02
N THR A 1072 -25.25 -5.14 13.07
CA THR A 1072 -25.84 -4.29 12.05
C THR A 1072 -25.65 -4.95 10.69
N VAL A 1073 -26.74 -5.35 10.04
CA VAL A 1073 -26.73 -6.13 8.80
C VAL A 1073 -27.35 -5.27 7.70
N ILE A 1074 -26.55 -4.81 6.74
CA ILE A 1074 -26.94 -3.78 5.77
C ILE A 1074 -26.62 -4.19 4.34
N ASP A 1075 -27.56 -4.05 3.39
CA ASP A 1075 -27.26 -4.26 1.97
C ASP A 1075 -26.61 -5.64 1.70
N ASN A 1076 -27.12 -6.75 2.25
CA ASN A 1076 -26.61 -8.10 1.94
C ASN A 1076 -27.58 -8.86 1.03
N TRP A 1077 -27.04 -9.84 0.28
CA TRP A 1077 -27.79 -10.69 -0.64
C TRP A 1077 -27.61 -12.17 -0.31
N GLY A 1078 -28.66 -12.97 -0.49
CA GLY A 1078 -28.50 -14.41 -0.44
C GLY A 1078 -29.69 -15.21 -0.96
N LYS A 1079 -29.51 -16.53 -1.04
CA LYS A 1079 -30.49 -17.45 -1.63
C LYS A 1079 -31.65 -17.78 -0.68
N LEU A 1080 -31.35 -17.97 0.61
CA LEU A 1080 -32.32 -18.33 1.65
C LEU A 1080 -32.17 -17.42 2.87
N GLY A 1081 -33.30 -16.95 3.42
CA GLY A 1081 -33.35 -16.03 4.57
C GLY A 1081 -33.17 -16.69 5.94
N VAL A 1082 -33.27 -15.86 7.00
CA VAL A 1082 -33.33 -16.31 8.41
C VAL A 1082 -34.65 -17.07 8.63
N LYS A 1083 -34.76 -17.91 9.69
CA LYS A 1083 -35.91 -18.81 9.98
C LYS A 1083 -37.27 -18.14 9.66
N ASP A 1084 -38.20 -18.88 9.06
CA ASP A 1084 -39.56 -18.42 8.71
C ASP A 1084 -39.66 -17.17 7.82
N ASN A 1085 -38.86 -17.08 6.74
CA ASN A 1085 -38.96 -15.95 5.80
C ASN A 1085 -38.86 -14.57 6.49
N GLU A 1086 -38.14 -14.43 7.61
CA GLU A 1086 -38.00 -13.15 8.33
C GLU A 1086 -37.19 -12.10 7.55
N VAL A 1087 -36.59 -12.46 6.40
CA VAL A 1087 -36.40 -11.49 5.30
C VAL A 1087 -37.62 -11.62 4.40
N LEU A 1088 -38.74 -11.04 4.85
CA LEU A 1088 -39.98 -11.04 4.08
C LEU A 1088 -39.67 -10.39 2.73
N ASP A 1089 -40.01 -11.10 1.66
CA ASP A 1089 -40.40 -10.50 0.40
C ASP A 1089 -41.24 -9.23 0.72
N GLY A 1090 -40.63 -8.05 0.60
CA GLY A 1090 -41.30 -6.77 0.82
C GLY A 1090 -40.92 -5.92 2.05
N PHE A 1091 -40.14 -6.40 3.04
CA PHE A 1091 -39.74 -5.59 4.22
C PHE A 1091 -38.22 -5.55 4.49
N PRO A 1092 -37.46 -4.74 3.72
CA PRO A 1092 -35.99 -4.68 3.81
C PRO A 1092 -35.42 -4.16 5.14
N ASN A 1093 -36.23 -3.48 5.96
CA ASN A 1093 -35.77 -2.84 7.19
C ASN A 1093 -36.59 -3.31 8.39
N HIS A 1094 -35.95 -3.85 9.41
CA HIS A 1094 -36.60 -4.21 10.68
C HIS A 1094 -35.58 -4.34 11.81
N SER A 1095 -36.08 -4.29 13.05
CA SER A 1095 -35.33 -4.68 14.25
C SER A 1095 -35.49 -6.18 14.45
N GLY A 1096 -34.39 -6.92 14.46
CA GLY A 1096 -34.37 -8.35 14.76
C GLY A 1096 -34.28 -8.63 16.24
N ARG A 1097 -34.17 -9.92 16.58
CA ARG A 1097 -33.94 -10.37 17.96
C ARG A 1097 -32.65 -9.75 18.50
N ARG A 1098 -32.61 -9.54 19.82
CA ARG A 1098 -31.39 -9.10 20.54
C ARG A 1098 -30.77 -7.82 19.98
N ASN A 1099 -31.59 -6.86 19.56
CA ASN A 1099 -31.17 -5.57 18.98
C ASN A 1099 -30.32 -5.70 17.71
N ASN A 1100 -30.42 -6.81 16.97
CA ASN A 1100 -29.90 -6.88 15.63
C ASN A 1100 -30.66 -5.88 14.73
N THR A 1101 -29.94 -5.15 13.89
CA THR A 1101 -30.50 -4.11 13.02
C THR A 1101 -30.35 -4.55 11.57
N PHE A 1102 -31.45 -4.76 10.86
CA PHE A 1102 -31.46 -5.15 9.45
C PHE A 1102 -31.88 -3.97 8.57
N LEU A 1103 -31.07 -3.61 7.58
CA LEU A 1103 -31.34 -2.51 6.65
C LEU A 1103 -31.06 -2.94 5.21
N ARG A 1104 -32.08 -2.97 4.34
CA ARG A 1104 -31.92 -3.25 2.90
C ARG A 1104 -31.24 -4.58 2.60
N ASN A 1105 -31.63 -5.67 3.26
CA ASN A 1105 -31.15 -7.01 2.89
C ASN A 1105 -32.14 -7.70 1.95
N TYR A 1106 -31.65 -8.47 0.99
CA TYR A 1106 -32.44 -8.97 -0.14
C TYR A 1106 -32.21 -10.45 -0.39
N LEU A 1107 -33.27 -11.14 -0.81
CA LEU A 1107 -33.16 -12.48 -1.38
C LEU A 1107 -32.99 -12.40 -2.89
N ALA A 1108 -32.12 -13.22 -3.46
CA ALA A 1108 -31.93 -13.37 -4.90
C ALA A 1108 -31.63 -14.84 -5.21
N PRO A 1109 -32.17 -15.38 -6.32
CA PRO A 1109 -31.93 -16.78 -6.70
C PRO A 1109 -30.46 -17.04 -7.07
N ASP A 1110 -29.81 -16.05 -7.66
CA ASP A 1110 -28.41 -16.06 -8.10
C ASP A 1110 -27.84 -14.63 -8.10
N VAL A 1111 -26.54 -14.52 -8.38
CA VAL A 1111 -25.80 -13.24 -8.40
C VAL A 1111 -26.36 -12.26 -9.44
N THR A 1112 -26.88 -12.74 -10.57
CA THR A 1112 -27.38 -11.86 -11.65
C THR A 1112 -28.64 -11.08 -11.26
N GLY A 1113 -29.41 -11.60 -10.32
CA GLY A 1113 -30.58 -10.93 -9.73
C GLY A 1113 -30.26 -9.86 -8.67
N THR A 1114 -28.98 -9.64 -8.34
CA THR A 1114 -28.56 -8.70 -7.28
C THR A 1114 -28.28 -7.29 -7.80
N SER A 1115 -27.98 -6.35 -6.87
CA SER A 1115 -27.64 -4.96 -7.25
C SER A 1115 -26.32 -4.86 -8.02
N LEU A 1116 -26.11 -3.75 -8.73
CA LEU A 1116 -24.84 -3.46 -9.42
C LEU A 1116 -23.62 -3.57 -8.49
N ILE A 1117 -23.76 -3.11 -7.25
CA ILE A 1117 -22.68 -3.10 -6.26
C ILE A 1117 -22.40 -4.53 -5.80
N ALA A 1118 -23.44 -5.34 -5.62
CA ALA A 1118 -23.32 -6.74 -5.23
C ALA A 1118 -22.68 -7.58 -6.33
N GLN A 1119 -23.13 -7.45 -7.58
CA GLN A 1119 -22.52 -8.14 -8.73
C GLN A 1119 -21.04 -7.79 -8.89
N ARG A 1120 -20.69 -6.50 -8.71
CA ARG A 1120 -19.30 -6.06 -8.71
C ARG A 1120 -18.49 -6.67 -7.56
N ALA A 1121 -19.07 -6.75 -6.37
CA ALA A 1121 -18.43 -7.37 -5.21
C ALA A 1121 -18.16 -8.86 -5.46
N ALA A 1122 -19.14 -9.61 -5.98
CA ALA A 1122 -18.94 -11.01 -6.35
C ALA A 1122 -17.84 -11.21 -7.40
N TYR A 1123 -17.78 -10.36 -8.42
CA TYR A 1123 -16.73 -10.44 -9.44
C TYR A 1123 -15.31 -10.18 -8.88
N ARG A 1124 -15.19 -9.26 -7.92
CA ARG A 1124 -13.93 -8.86 -7.29
C ARG A 1124 -13.56 -9.67 -6.07
N ALA A 1125 -14.47 -10.49 -5.57
CA ALA A 1125 -14.20 -11.35 -4.43
C ALA A 1125 -13.02 -12.26 -4.72
N GLY A 1126 -12.28 -12.55 -3.66
CA GLY A 1126 -11.08 -13.34 -3.75
C GLY A 1126 -9.86 -12.53 -4.14
N VAL A 1127 -8.82 -13.19 -4.65
CA VAL A 1127 -7.60 -12.54 -5.12
C VAL A 1127 -7.99 -11.50 -6.17
N ILE A 1128 -7.66 -10.23 -5.91
CA ILE A 1128 -8.10 -9.15 -6.80
C ILE A 1128 -7.55 -9.34 -8.22
N PRO A 1129 -8.32 -8.99 -9.27
CA PRO A 1129 -7.93 -9.25 -10.65
C PRO A 1129 -6.49 -8.83 -11.02
N SER A 1130 -6.02 -7.65 -10.59
CA SER A 1130 -4.64 -7.18 -10.76
C SER A 1130 -3.55 -8.06 -10.15
N LYS A 1131 -3.85 -8.76 -9.06
CA LYS A 1131 -2.89 -9.59 -8.33
C LYS A 1131 -2.92 -11.07 -8.76
N ARG A 1132 -3.89 -11.48 -9.60
CA ARG A 1132 -4.04 -12.86 -10.06
C ARG A 1132 -2.80 -13.39 -10.81
N ASN A 1133 -2.03 -12.59 -11.56
CA ASN A 1133 -0.71 -12.93 -12.15
C ASN A 1133 -0.50 -14.41 -12.57
N ARG A 1134 -1.38 -14.96 -13.42
CA ARG A 1134 -1.41 -16.38 -13.89
C ARG A 1134 -1.79 -17.44 -12.85
N ARG A 1135 -2.08 -17.07 -11.60
CA ARG A 1135 -2.74 -17.93 -10.62
C ARG A 1135 -4.17 -18.22 -11.09
N PRO A 1136 -4.66 -19.46 -10.91
CA PRO A 1136 -6.03 -19.80 -11.26
C PRO A 1136 -7.00 -18.93 -10.46
N VAL A 1137 -8.04 -18.46 -11.15
CA VAL A 1137 -9.15 -17.76 -10.49
C VAL A 1137 -10.18 -18.82 -10.17
N THR A 1138 -10.66 -18.86 -8.93
CA THR A 1138 -11.64 -19.86 -8.51
C THR A 1138 -13.06 -19.32 -8.48
N ASN A 1139 -13.26 -18.05 -8.83
CA ASN A 1139 -14.59 -17.50 -8.97
C ASN A 1139 -15.34 -18.21 -10.11
N ASP A 1140 -16.65 -18.33 -9.95
CA ASP A 1140 -17.50 -18.91 -10.98
C ASP A 1140 -17.30 -18.16 -12.32
N PRO A 1141 -16.89 -18.86 -13.40
CA PRO A 1141 -16.63 -18.25 -14.69
C PRO A 1141 -17.87 -17.60 -15.31
N ASP A 1142 -19.07 -17.98 -14.88
CA ASP A 1142 -20.33 -17.42 -15.34
C ASP A 1142 -20.66 -16.08 -14.66
N ILE A 1143 -19.90 -15.67 -13.63
CA ILE A 1143 -20.05 -14.35 -13.03
C ILE A 1143 -19.65 -13.28 -14.03
N ALA A 1144 -20.61 -12.40 -14.31
CA ALA A 1144 -20.41 -11.37 -15.28
C ALA A 1144 -19.28 -10.41 -14.87
N ASP A 1145 -18.30 -10.22 -15.75
CA ASP A 1145 -17.23 -9.21 -15.61
C ASP A 1145 -17.69 -7.78 -15.93
N ALA A 1146 -18.94 -7.62 -16.38
CA ALA A 1146 -19.54 -6.36 -16.72
C ALA A 1146 -21.04 -6.33 -16.44
N TYR A 1147 -21.56 -5.16 -16.13
CA TYR A 1147 -23.00 -4.93 -16.05
C TYR A 1147 -23.51 -4.09 -17.21
N LEU A 1148 -24.61 -4.54 -17.82
CA LEU A 1148 -25.28 -3.88 -18.92
C LEU A 1148 -26.60 -3.24 -18.45
N ASP A 1149 -26.62 -1.91 -18.44
CA ASP A 1149 -27.81 -1.08 -18.18
C ASP A 1149 -28.29 -0.42 -19.46
N VAL A 1150 -29.60 -0.33 -19.65
CA VAL A 1150 -30.18 0.31 -20.84
C VAL A 1150 -31.33 1.21 -20.41
N LYS A 1151 -31.21 2.50 -20.73
CA LYS A 1151 -32.20 3.53 -20.43
C LYS A 1151 -32.82 4.08 -21.69
N VAL A 1152 -34.13 4.27 -21.66
CA VAL A 1152 -34.93 4.80 -22.77
C VAL A 1152 -35.60 6.08 -22.28
N SER A 1153 -35.29 7.22 -22.93
CA SER A 1153 -35.85 8.53 -22.58
C SER A 1153 -35.81 9.46 -23.79
N ASP A 1154 -36.87 10.23 -24.02
CA ASP A 1154 -36.93 11.32 -25.01
C ASP A 1154 -36.44 10.93 -26.42
N GLY A 1155 -36.93 9.80 -26.96
CA GLY A 1155 -36.54 9.32 -28.30
C GLY A 1155 -35.08 8.83 -28.42
N ARG A 1156 -34.41 8.58 -27.29
CA ARG A 1156 -33.04 8.06 -27.22
C ARG A 1156 -32.95 6.77 -26.41
N VAL A 1157 -32.08 5.88 -26.85
CA VAL A 1157 -31.60 4.70 -26.08
C VAL A 1157 -30.17 4.96 -25.64
N THR A 1158 -29.93 4.91 -24.34
CA THR A 1158 -28.59 4.96 -23.74
C THR A 1158 -28.24 3.58 -23.21
N VAL A 1159 -27.20 2.98 -23.76
CA VAL A 1159 -26.66 1.67 -23.36
C VAL A 1159 -25.41 1.91 -22.53
N ASN A 1160 -25.50 1.72 -21.21
CA ASN A 1160 -24.38 1.90 -20.28
C ASN A 1160 -23.78 0.54 -19.90
N VAL A 1161 -22.46 0.43 -20.02
CA VAL A 1161 -21.71 -0.77 -19.63
C VAL A 1161 -20.77 -0.40 -18.51
N THR A 1162 -20.86 -1.12 -17.40
CA THR A 1162 -19.98 -0.95 -16.24
C THR A 1162 -18.99 -2.09 -16.20
N ASN A 1163 -17.70 -1.78 -16.25
CA ASN A 1163 -16.60 -2.71 -16.10
C ASN A 1163 -16.34 -2.98 -14.62
N PHE A 1164 -16.41 -4.25 -14.21
CA PHE A 1164 -16.11 -4.66 -12.85
C PHE A 1164 -14.63 -4.99 -12.63
N ASP A 1165 -13.86 -5.18 -13.69
CA ASP A 1165 -12.43 -5.44 -13.63
C ASP A 1165 -11.63 -4.17 -13.33
N ASP A 1166 -10.40 -4.35 -12.87
CA ASP A 1166 -9.43 -3.28 -12.61
C ASP A 1166 -8.48 -3.04 -13.81
N VAL A 1167 -8.82 -3.61 -14.98
CA VAL A 1167 -8.24 -3.30 -16.30
C VAL A 1167 -9.29 -2.80 -17.27
N ASP A 1168 -8.86 -2.01 -18.24
CA ASP A 1168 -9.73 -1.51 -19.31
C ASP A 1168 -10.22 -2.64 -20.22
N PHE A 1169 -11.50 -2.59 -20.58
CA PHE A 1169 -12.02 -3.36 -21.69
C PHE A 1169 -11.67 -2.70 -23.02
N ARG A 1170 -11.22 -3.51 -23.98
CA ARG A 1170 -10.80 -3.07 -25.31
C ARG A 1170 -11.77 -3.58 -26.39
N ASP A 1171 -11.64 -3.04 -27.59
CA ASP A 1171 -12.42 -3.44 -28.78
C ASP A 1171 -13.93 -3.46 -28.52
N VAL A 1172 -14.41 -2.45 -27.78
CA VAL A 1172 -15.81 -2.38 -27.38
C VAL A 1172 -16.67 -2.01 -28.58
N ALA A 1173 -17.69 -2.82 -28.88
CA ALA A 1173 -18.64 -2.56 -29.95
C ALA A 1173 -20.08 -2.77 -29.46
N PHE A 1174 -20.98 -1.91 -29.95
CA PHE A 1174 -22.38 -1.89 -29.58
C PHE A 1174 -23.26 -2.14 -30.80
N ARG A 1175 -24.20 -3.07 -30.67
CA ARG A 1175 -25.21 -3.40 -31.67
C ARG A 1175 -26.60 -3.33 -31.03
N ILE A 1176 -27.57 -2.78 -31.74
CA ILE A 1176 -28.97 -2.77 -31.31
C ILE A 1176 -29.84 -3.08 -32.53
N SER A 1177 -30.82 -3.96 -32.37
CA SER A 1177 -31.81 -4.25 -33.41
C SER A 1177 -33.17 -4.59 -32.81
N GLY A 1178 -34.24 -4.20 -33.49
CA GLY A 1178 -35.61 -4.46 -33.08
C GLY A 1178 -36.54 -4.44 -34.30
N PRO A 1179 -37.57 -5.30 -34.38
CA PRO A 1179 -38.50 -5.33 -35.51
C PRO A 1179 -39.28 -4.01 -35.59
N GLY A 1180 -39.35 -3.40 -36.78
CA GLY A 1180 -40.15 -2.18 -37.00
C GLY A 1180 -39.61 -0.90 -36.34
N VAL A 1181 -38.35 -0.89 -35.88
CA VAL A 1181 -37.69 0.28 -35.28
C VAL A 1181 -36.33 0.53 -35.96
N THR A 1182 -36.07 1.78 -36.34
CA THR A 1182 -34.79 2.20 -36.90
C THR A 1182 -33.94 2.88 -35.83
N PHE A 1183 -32.71 2.38 -35.60
CA PHE A 1183 -31.76 2.97 -34.66
C PHE A 1183 -30.63 3.70 -35.38
N LYS A 1184 -30.43 4.98 -35.05
CA LYS A 1184 -29.32 5.79 -35.56
C LYS A 1184 -28.31 6.06 -34.45
N ARG A 1185 -27.08 5.58 -34.64
CA ARG A 1185 -25.95 5.76 -33.71
C ARG A 1185 -25.58 7.24 -33.57
N LYS A 1186 -25.41 7.72 -32.34
CA LYS A 1186 -24.93 9.09 -32.04
C LYS A 1186 -23.51 9.09 -31.48
N SER A 1187 -23.25 8.26 -30.47
CA SER A 1187 -21.93 8.09 -29.86
C SER A 1187 -21.74 6.66 -29.38
N THR A 1188 -20.53 6.13 -29.53
CA THR A 1188 -20.13 4.81 -29.02
C THR A 1188 -18.68 4.84 -28.55
N PRO A 1189 -18.39 4.47 -27.29
CA PRO A 1189 -17.02 4.36 -26.81
C PRO A 1189 -16.32 3.13 -27.41
N ARG A 1190 -14.99 3.19 -27.57
CA ARG A 1190 -14.16 2.06 -28.06
C ARG A 1190 -13.47 1.29 -26.94
N SER A 1191 -13.48 1.82 -25.72
CA SER A 1191 -12.99 1.17 -24.51
C SER A 1191 -13.89 1.51 -23.32
N ILE A 1192 -13.88 0.67 -22.29
CA ILE A 1192 -14.50 0.96 -21.00
C ILE A 1192 -13.38 0.97 -19.95
N PRO A 1193 -13.17 2.08 -19.22
CA PRO A 1193 -12.08 2.17 -18.25
C PRO A 1193 -12.23 1.15 -17.12
N ALA A 1194 -11.10 0.73 -16.56
CA ALA A 1194 -11.02 -0.05 -15.32
C ALA A 1194 -11.88 0.57 -14.21
N ASP A 1195 -12.68 -0.26 -13.54
CA ASP A 1195 -13.65 0.14 -12.52
C ASP A 1195 -14.59 1.29 -12.92
N GLY A 1196 -14.85 1.43 -14.21
CA GLY A 1196 -15.62 2.55 -14.76
C GLY A 1196 -16.78 2.09 -15.62
N SER A 1197 -17.55 3.06 -16.09
CA SER A 1197 -18.65 2.82 -17.00
C SER A 1197 -18.50 3.66 -18.26
N ALA A 1198 -18.98 3.17 -19.39
CA ALA A 1198 -19.07 3.92 -20.62
C ALA A 1198 -20.43 3.67 -21.28
N ALA A 1199 -20.97 4.71 -21.92
CA ALA A 1199 -22.31 4.65 -22.51
C ALA A 1199 -22.30 4.92 -24.02
N ALA A 1200 -23.06 4.12 -24.77
CA ALA A 1200 -23.40 4.35 -26.15
C ALA A 1200 -24.80 4.97 -26.26
N VAL A 1201 -24.98 5.92 -27.18
CA VAL A 1201 -26.25 6.63 -27.37
C VAL A 1201 -26.75 6.43 -28.79
N TYR A 1202 -28.02 6.06 -28.90
CA TYR A 1202 -28.76 5.88 -30.15
C TYR A 1202 -30.04 6.72 -30.13
N SER A 1203 -30.42 7.29 -31.26
CA SER A 1203 -31.79 7.81 -31.46
C SER A 1203 -32.62 6.75 -32.18
N PHE A 1204 -33.91 6.63 -31.87
CA PHE A 1204 -34.79 5.63 -32.48
C PHE A 1204 -36.09 6.24 -33.03
N SER A 1205 -36.67 5.61 -34.07
CA SER A 1205 -37.98 5.94 -34.65
C SER A 1205 -38.68 4.69 -35.17
N GLY A 1206 -40.01 4.56 -35.02
CA GLY A 1206 -40.76 3.35 -35.44
C GLY A 1206 -42.08 3.10 -34.69
N SER A 1207 -42.51 1.84 -34.60
CA SER A 1207 -43.80 1.42 -34.02
C SER A 1207 -43.98 1.69 -32.50
N PRO A 1208 -45.20 2.02 -32.00
CA PRO A 1208 -45.47 2.48 -30.62
C PRO A 1208 -45.03 1.54 -29.49
N LYS A 1209 -44.90 0.24 -29.75
CA LYS A 1209 -44.38 -0.77 -28.82
C LYS A 1209 -43.61 -1.83 -29.60
N ALA A 1210 -42.28 -1.87 -29.44
CA ALA A 1210 -41.43 -2.85 -30.11
C ALA A 1210 -40.32 -3.35 -29.20
N ASN A 1211 -40.02 -4.65 -29.27
CA ASN A 1211 -38.89 -5.23 -28.54
C ASN A 1211 -37.60 -5.01 -29.33
N ALA A 1212 -36.55 -4.58 -28.65
CA ALA A 1212 -35.22 -4.43 -29.21
C ALA A 1212 -34.21 -5.20 -28.36
N THR A 1213 -33.20 -5.74 -29.01
CA THR A 1213 -32.10 -6.44 -28.36
C THR A 1213 -30.83 -5.62 -28.52
N VAL A 1214 -30.09 -5.50 -27.43
CA VAL A 1214 -28.81 -4.79 -27.36
C VAL A 1214 -27.71 -5.80 -27.12
N TRP A 1215 -26.69 -5.79 -27.97
CA TRP A 1215 -25.46 -6.53 -27.79
C TRP A 1215 -24.31 -5.57 -27.56
N VAL A 1216 -23.45 -5.92 -26.61
CA VAL A 1216 -22.17 -5.28 -26.39
C VAL A 1216 -21.11 -6.34 -26.50
N SER A 1217 -20.13 -6.20 -27.38
CA SER A 1217 -18.93 -7.03 -27.41
C SER A 1217 -17.75 -6.24 -26.86
N TYR A 1218 -16.85 -6.88 -26.13
CA TYR A 1218 -15.62 -6.30 -25.62
C TYR A 1218 -14.58 -7.40 -25.40
N VAL A 1219 -13.31 -7.00 -25.28
CA VAL A 1219 -12.19 -7.86 -24.89
C VAL A 1219 -11.82 -7.52 -23.46
N ASN A 1220 -12.04 -8.45 -22.54
CA ASN A 1220 -11.39 -8.43 -21.24
C ASN A 1220 -9.98 -9.05 -21.36
N PRO A 1221 -8.90 -8.29 -21.14
CA PRO A 1221 -7.53 -8.80 -21.27
C PRO A 1221 -7.19 -9.99 -20.36
N ARG A 1222 -7.91 -10.18 -19.25
CA ARG A 1222 -7.66 -11.24 -18.26
C ARG A 1222 -8.51 -12.47 -18.50
N THR A 1223 -9.83 -12.30 -18.58
CA THR A 1223 -10.78 -13.44 -18.66
C THR A 1223 -10.93 -14.00 -20.07
N ARG A 1224 -10.53 -13.22 -21.09
CA ARG A 1224 -10.86 -13.50 -22.50
C ARG A 1224 -12.36 -13.70 -22.73
N ALA A 1225 -13.22 -13.16 -21.86
CA ALA A 1225 -14.66 -13.18 -22.05
C ALA A 1225 -15.06 -12.19 -23.16
N TYR A 1226 -16.03 -12.59 -23.98
CA TYR A 1226 -16.56 -11.79 -25.07
C TYR A 1226 -18.09 -11.68 -24.95
N SER A 1227 -18.55 -10.45 -24.88
CA SER A 1227 -19.93 -10.02 -25.12
C SER A 1227 -20.99 -10.20 -24.03
N ARG A 1228 -21.98 -9.30 -24.06
CA ARG A 1228 -23.19 -9.25 -23.23
C ARG A 1228 -24.39 -8.89 -24.09
N GLU A 1229 -25.55 -9.41 -23.74
CA GLU A 1229 -26.82 -9.14 -24.41
C GLU A 1229 -27.88 -8.70 -23.39
N LYS A 1230 -28.77 -7.78 -23.79
CA LYS A 1230 -29.95 -7.40 -23.02
C LYS A 1230 -31.12 -7.08 -23.95
N GLN A 1231 -32.26 -7.72 -23.71
CA GLN A 1231 -33.51 -7.38 -24.38
C GLN A 1231 -34.23 -6.25 -23.64
N ILE A 1232 -34.82 -5.33 -24.40
CA ILE A 1232 -35.59 -4.19 -23.90
C ILE A 1232 -36.89 -4.06 -24.68
N SER A 1233 -37.92 -3.52 -24.03
CA SER A 1233 -39.15 -3.08 -24.71
C SER A 1233 -39.12 -1.56 -24.87
N LEU A 1234 -39.36 -1.09 -26.09
CA LEU A 1234 -39.40 0.33 -26.42
C LEU A 1234 -40.86 0.76 -26.55
N SER A 1235 -41.27 1.72 -25.73
CA SER A 1235 -42.48 2.50 -25.96
C SER A 1235 -42.08 3.76 -26.72
N ILE A 1236 -42.60 3.94 -27.93
CA ILE A 1236 -42.27 5.06 -28.81
C ILE A 1236 -43.27 6.19 -28.63
#